data_AF-A0A851RH79-F1
#
_entry.id   AF-A0A851RH79-F1
#
_cell.length_a   1.000
_cell.length_b   1.000
_cell.length_c   1.000
_cell.angle_alpha   90.00
_cell.angle_beta   90.00
_cell.angle_gamma   90.00
#
_symmetry.space_group_name_H-M   'P 1'
#
loop_
_entity.id
_entity.type
_entity.pdbx_description
1 polymer ?
#
loop_
_entity_poly.entity_id
_entity_poly.type
_entity_poly.pdbx_seq_one_letter_code
_entity_poly.pdbx_strand_id
1 'polypeptide(L)'
;VQGTGGSSALSKCSAAARGYFQDRFLRLLAGRRRRRAPLIHRGYYIRARAVDHCVQDFLLKTQSLSRTQILSLGAGFDSLYFRLKDMGLLHHTVVYEVDFPNVACQKATLIKGMKELSALVGDTGGEGLGAITFSGEDYKLLGVDLSELSELQRTLEEAGLNNEIPTLFIAEVVLTYMENTRSDALIQWAAEHFPQACFLVYEQVHPEDPFGRVMQQHFRQLSTALRSLAPYPDCEAQQRRFLGKGWTECSVMDMNEFFTCCVPEDEQQRVQTLEPFDEYEEWHLKCSHYFVLAASKGMEPSWTPLLPSVTVPHHAGPVGMAGSVPAAACARLSGVPGLRRYGHRSVLIKPNVILTTGGFGEEHGQHCRMRNFHVLSKRAGYWEAVSVTQNIPDKRWGERLYHTVSCLSDTLALVVGGRTSPSSAGLGMLWLKFPETCNASGPDDIAVELVSLQPAAEAAALRWRHSTTEMTFKGEQYLFVYGGRSALEPVLGDWYFLHTPELSCTVIAVEGAVPESRHSHSACSWEGGVLIAGGLGAAEQPLGSVFLLRELEHGFQWQTIETHPPLVPRYSHTAHVHEGKLLLVGGVWFHASSVPGITVIDLMTGLCLDYVINVEHLEWPLMLHNHSSVFLPNEKELLVIGGGGNCFSFGTHLNPEPVSLSLSSILISH
;
A
#
# COMPACT_ATOMS: atom_id res chain seq x y z
N VAL A 1 18.21 -18.62 0.53
CA VAL A 1 16.82 -19.14 0.55
C VAL A 1 16.46 -19.71 1.92
N GLN A 2 17.13 -20.75 2.45
CA GLN A 2 16.78 -21.39 3.75
C GLN A 2 16.54 -20.46 4.96
N GLY A 3 17.16 -19.27 5.01
CA GLY A 3 16.94 -18.29 6.09
C GLY A 3 15.62 -17.50 6.02
N THR A 4 14.90 -17.53 4.91
CA THR A 4 13.67 -16.74 4.73
C THR A 4 12.52 -17.25 5.61
N GLY A 5 12.44 -18.57 5.83
CA GLY A 5 11.43 -19.20 6.69
C GLY A 5 11.45 -18.67 8.13
N GLY A 6 12.64 -18.51 8.71
CA GLY A 6 12.79 -17.93 10.06
C GLY A 6 12.37 -16.46 10.14
N SER A 7 12.69 -15.66 9.11
CA SER A 7 12.28 -14.24 9.04
C SER A 7 10.76 -14.08 8.92
N SER A 8 10.13 -14.96 8.12
CA SER A 8 8.67 -15.03 7.98
C SER A 8 7.99 -15.41 9.30
N ALA A 9 8.45 -16.47 9.96
CA ALA A 9 7.92 -16.92 11.24
C ALA A 9 8.01 -15.85 12.33
N LEU A 10 9.12 -15.10 12.40
CA LEU A 10 9.27 -13.96 13.31
C LEU A 10 8.23 -12.87 13.08
N SER A 11 7.91 -12.58 11.82
CA SER A 11 6.96 -11.54 11.46
C SER A 11 5.51 -11.98 11.69
N LYS A 12 5.17 -13.24 11.37
CA LYS A 12 3.89 -13.87 11.78
C LYS A 12 3.73 -13.84 13.30
N CYS A 13 4.77 -14.23 14.05
CA CYS A 13 4.75 -14.22 15.53
C CYS A 13 4.54 -12.81 16.09
N SER A 14 5.16 -11.79 15.48
CA SER A 14 4.96 -10.40 15.89
C SER A 14 3.52 -9.93 15.67
N ALA A 15 2.91 -10.27 14.52
CA ALA A 15 1.53 -9.95 14.21
C ALA A 15 0.55 -10.66 15.17
N ALA A 16 0.74 -11.97 15.41
CA ALA A 16 -0.08 -12.73 16.35
C ALA A 16 -0.02 -12.16 17.78
N ALA A 17 1.18 -11.76 18.24
CA ALA A 17 1.35 -11.13 19.55
C ALA A 17 0.64 -9.77 19.70
N ARG A 18 0.24 -9.15 18.58
CA ARG A 18 -0.56 -7.91 18.54
C ARG A 18 -2.05 -8.17 18.32
N GLY A 19 -2.47 -9.43 18.28
CA GLY A 19 -3.88 -9.80 18.16
C GLY A 19 -4.42 -9.76 16.73
N TYR A 20 -3.56 -9.67 15.70
CA TYR A 20 -4.03 -9.72 14.32
C TYR A 20 -4.68 -11.07 13.99
N PHE A 21 -4.13 -12.16 14.50
CA PHE A 21 -4.73 -13.50 14.45
C PHE A 21 -4.25 -14.31 15.65
N GLN A 22 -4.97 -15.40 15.95
CA GLN A 22 -4.62 -16.28 17.07
C GLN A 22 -3.67 -17.37 16.60
N ASP A 23 -2.47 -17.36 17.16
CA ASP A 23 -1.49 -18.42 16.97
C ASP A 23 -0.54 -18.48 18.15
N ARG A 24 -0.80 -19.41 19.07
CA ARG A 24 0.04 -19.63 20.24
C ARG A 24 1.26 -20.51 19.94
N PHE A 25 1.35 -21.13 18.78
CA PHE A 25 2.42 -22.08 18.43
C PHE A 25 3.61 -21.39 17.75
N LEU A 26 3.38 -20.27 17.05
CA LEU A 26 4.46 -19.47 16.48
C LEU A 26 5.52 -19.06 17.50
N ARG A 27 5.13 -18.81 18.76
CA ARG A 27 6.10 -18.47 19.82
C ARG A 27 7.05 -19.62 20.16
N LEU A 28 6.66 -20.86 19.87
CA LEU A 28 7.45 -22.07 20.10
C LEU A 28 8.37 -22.38 18.92
N LEU A 29 8.00 -21.93 17.71
CA LEU A 29 8.70 -22.22 16.46
C LEU A 29 9.60 -21.07 15.95
N ALA A 30 9.21 -19.81 16.17
CA ALA A 30 9.86 -18.63 15.57
C ALA A 30 11.06 -18.06 16.36
N GLY A 31 11.34 -18.56 17.56
CA GLY A 31 12.44 -18.06 18.40
C GLY A 31 12.16 -16.72 19.11
N ARG A 32 13.20 -15.89 19.31
CA ARG A 32 13.11 -14.66 20.13
C ARG A 32 12.21 -13.59 19.51
N ARG A 33 11.32 -13.02 20.34
CA ARG A 33 10.38 -11.95 19.95
C ARG A 33 11.12 -10.70 19.47
N ARG A 34 10.78 -10.23 18.27
CA ARG A 34 11.16 -8.89 17.79
C ARG A 34 9.95 -8.24 17.15
N ARG A 35 9.47 -7.14 17.75
CA ARG A 35 8.33 -6.37 17.25
C ARG A 35 8.63 -5.86 15.83
N ARG A 36 7.62 -5.89 14.96
CA ARG A 36 7.62 -5.28 13.63
C ARG A 36 6.70 -4.04 13.61
N ALA A 37 6.79 -3.26 12.54
CA ALA A 37 5.92 -2.10 12.35
C ALA A 37 4.47 -2.54 12.04
N PRO A 38 3.45 -1.71 12.34
CA PRO A 38 2.05 -2.01 12.04
C PRO A 38 1.79 -2.39 10.57
N LEU A 39 2.47 -1.76 9.61
CA LEU A 39 2.43 -2.13 8.19
C LEU A 39 2.82 -3.59 7.96
N ILE A 40 3.87 -4.07 8.62
CA ILE A 40 4.30 -5.47 8.55
C ILE A 40 3.25 -6.39 9.18
N HIS A 41 2.64 -5.99 10.29
CA HIS A 41 1.61 -6.80 10.92
C HIS A 41 0.37 -6.95 10.03
N ARG A 42 -0.15 -5.87 9.42
CA ARG A 42 -1.23 -5.94 8.43
C ARG A 42 -0.84 -6.81 7.23
N GLY A 43 0.39 -6.67 6.73
CA GLY A 43 0.94 -7.51 5.66
C GLY A 43 0.94 -9.01 5.95
N TYR A 44 1.34 -9.40 7.15
CA TYR A 44 1.35 -10.80 7.59
C TYR A 44 -0.01 -11.30 8.06
N TYR A 45 -0.89 -10.42 8.54
CA TYR A 45 -2.29 -10.73 8.81
C TYR A 45 -2.98 -11.22 7.55
N ILE A 46 -2.95 -10.45 6.47
CA ILE A 46 -3.69 -10.82 5.25
C ILE A 46 -3.11 -12.06 4.59
N ARG A 47 -1.78 -12.24 4.69
CA ARG A 47 -1.10 -13.48 4.28
C ARG A 47 -1.64 -14.68 5.05
N ALA A 48 -1.63 -14.63 6.38
CA ALA A 48 -2.14 -15.71 7.22
C ALA A 48 -3.64 -15.96 6.98
N ARG A 49 -4.43 -14.89 6.86
CA ARG A 49 -5.88 -14.97 6.62
C ARG A 49 -6.21 -15.61 5.29
N ALA A 50 -5.50 -15.26 4.21
CA ALA A 50 -5.71 -15.84 2.88
C ALA A 50 -5.41 -17.34 2.85
N VAL A 51 -4.28 -17.76 3.43
CA VAL A 51 -3.93 -19.18 3.52
C VAL A 51 -4.94 -19.93 4.40
N ASP A 52 -5.27 -19.39 5.57
CA ASP A 52 -6.22 -20.01 6.50
C ASP A 52 -7.61 -20.18 5.91
N HIS A 53 -8.09 -19.17 5.20
CA HIS A 53 -9.39 -19.18 4.52
C HIS A 53 -9.47 -20.35 3.53
N CYS A 54 -8.48 -20.47 2.65
CA CYS A 54 -8.45 -21.56 1.66
C CYS A 54 -8.31 -22.94 2.31
N VAL A 55 -7.42 -23.08 3.31
CA VAL A 55 -7.21 -24.37 3.99
C VAL A 55 -8.47 -24.81 4.74
N GLN A 56 -9.15 -23.90 5.45
CA GLN A 56 -10.39 -24.22 6.15
C GLN A 56 -11.53 -24.53 5.18
N ASP A 57 -11.64 -23.82 4.04
CA ASP A 57 -12.63 -24.16 3.00
C ASP A 57 -12.39 -25.56 2.43
N PHE A 58 -11.13 -25.93 2.18
CA PHE A 58 -10.79 -27.30 1.75
C PHE A 58 -11.22 -28.34 2.79
N LEU A 59 -10.87 -28.15 4.06
CA LEU A 59 -11.24 -29.06 5.15
C LEU A 59 -12.77 -29.17 5.31
N LEU A 60 -13.48 -28.05 5.17
CA LEU A 60 -14.94 -28.02 5.26
C LEU A 60 -15.61 -28.76 4.09
N LYS A 61 -15.16 -28.51 2.85
CA LYS A 61 -15.72 -29.17 1.66
C LYS A 61 -15.41 -30.66 1.59
N THR A 62 -14.33 -31.08 2.23
CA THR A 62 -13.91 -32.48 2.28
C THR A 62 -14.30 -33.21 3.57
N GLN A 63 -15.05 -32.57 4.46
CA GLN A 63 -15.42 -33.13 5.77
C GLN A 63 -16.20 -34.46 5.70
N SER A 64 -16.90 -34.72 4.59
CA SER A 64 -17.65 -35.96 4.37
C SER A 64 -16.77 -37.12 3.89
N LEU A 65 -15.52 -36.86 3.54
CA LEU A 65 -14.57 -37.87 3.10
C LEU A 65 -13.95 -38.58 4.30
N SER A 66 -13.65 -39.88 4.12
CA SER A 66 -13.06 -40.69 5.18
C SER A 66 -11.60 -40.34 5.48
N ARG A 67 -10.90 -39.74 4.52
CA ARG A 67 -9.51 -39.32 4.65
C ARG A 67 -9.16 -38.21 3.65
N THR A 68 -8.31 -37.29 4.08
CA THR A 68 -7.72 -36.23 3.26
C THR A 68 -6.26 -36.03 3.60
N GLN A 69 -5.54 -35.28 2.77
CA GLN A 69 -4.13 -34.98 2.97
C GLN A 69 -3.83 -33.50 2.73
N ILE A 70 -2.88 -32.97 3.48
CA ILE A 70 -2.28 -31.66 3.22
C ILE A 70 -0.78 -31.86 3.00
N LEU A 71 -0.24 -31.31 1.92
CA LEU A 71 1.18 -31.28 1.62
C LEU A 71 1.66 -29.82 1.56
N SER A 72 2.31 -29.37 2.63
CA SER A 72 2.90 -28.03 2.71
C SER A 72 4.34 -28.07 2.20
N LEU A 73 4.54 -27.47 1.03
CA LEU A 73 5.83 -27.37 0.33
C LEU A 73 6.57 -26.13 0.83
N GLY A 74 7.83 -26.27 1.26
CA GLY A 74 8.61 -25.18 1.83
C GLY A 74 8.02 -24.66 3.14
N ALA A 75 7.61 -25.57 4.03
CA ALA A 75 6.83 -25.25 5.22
C ALA A 75 7.57 -24.37 6.24
N GLY A 76 8.90 -24.29 6.17
CA GLY A 76 9.72 -23.53 7.10
C GLY A 76 9.36 -23.82 8.55
N PHE A 77 9.15 -22.76 9.33
CA PHE A 77 8.73 -22.85 10.73
C PHE A 77 7.23 -22.52 10.91
N ASP A 78 6.41 -22.84 9.91
CA ASP A 78 4.97 -22.61 9.97
C ASP A 78 4.27 -23.45 11.05
N SER A 79 3.19 -22.93 11.60
CA SER A 79 2.41 -23.44 12.73
C SER A 79 1.01 -23.96 12.35
N LEU A 80 0.65 -23.95 11.06
CA LEU A 80 -0.68 -24.28 10.56
C LEU A 80 -1.18 -25.64 11.08
N TYR A 81 -0.36 -26.70 10.99
CA TYR A 81 -0.71 -28.01 11.52
C TYR A 81 -1.14 -27.93 12.99
N PHE A 82 -0.30 -27.34 13.86
CA PHE A 82 -0.55 -27.29 15.30
C PHE A 82 -1.83 -26.54 15.63
N ARG A 83 -2.11 -25.43 14.92
CA ARG A 83 -3.36 -24.68 15.10
C ARG A 83 -4.57 -25.49 14.69
N LEU A 84 -4.55 -26.10 13.51
CA LEU A 84 -5.69 -26.88 13.01
C LEU A 84 -5.94 -28.13 13.87
N LYS A 85 -4.87 -28.77 14.36
CA LYS A 85 -4.94 -29.89 15.30
C LYS A 85 -5.58 -29.49 16.63
N ASP A 86 -5.13 -28.37 17.22
CA ASP A 86 -5.68 -27.83 18.48
C ASP A 86 -7.16 -27.40 18.33
N MET A 87 -7.56 -26.96 17.13
CA MET A 87 -8.95 -26.66 16.78
C MET A 87 -9.82 -27.89 16.50
N GLY A 88 -9.24 -29.09 16.43
CA GLY A 88 -9.97 -30.31 16.07
C GLY A 88 -10.36 -30.40 14.59
N LEU A 89 -9.66 -29.71 13.69
CA LEU A 89 -10.02 -29.69 12.27
C LEU A 89 -9.31 -30.78 11.43
N LEU A 90 -8.43 -31.59 12.04
CA LEU A 90 -7.60 -32.57 11.34
C LEU A 90 -8.00 -34.05 11.61
N HIS A 91 -9.21 -34.33 12.09
CA HIS A 91 -9.63 -35.68 12.50
C HIS A 91 -9.44 -36.79 11.44
N HIS A 92 -9.51 -36.43 10.16
CA HIS A 92 -9.34 -37.35 9.03
C HIS A 92 -8.21 -36.93 8.08
N THR A 93 -7.32 -36.03 8.53
CA THR A 93 -6.35 -35.36 7.68
C THR A 93 -4.94 -35.69 8.11
N VAL A 94 -4.12 -36.23 7.21
CA VAL A 94 -2.68 -36.36 7.46
C VAL A 94 -1.94 -35.18 6.83
N VAL A 95 -1.08 -34.54 7.60
CA VAL A 95 -0.30 -33.38 7.15
C VAL A 95 1.16 -33.78 6.92
N TYR A 96 1.64 -33.48 5.72
CA TYR A 96 3.01 -33.65 5.28
C TYR A 96 3.61 -32.26 5.09
N GLU A 97 4.75 -32.01 5.73
CA GLU A 97 5.55 -30.82 5.51
C GLU A 97 6.87 -31.21 4.87
N VAL A 98 7.28 -30.43 3.86
CA VAL A 98 8.56 -30.63 3.17
C VAL A 98 9.34 -29.32 3.22
N ASP A 99 10.61 -29.40 3.57
CA ASP A 99 11.57 -28.30 3.41
C ASP A 99 12.98 -28.87 3.20
N PHE A 100 13.97 -28.00 3.00
CA PHE A 100 15.36 -28.42 2.94
C PHE A 100 15.76 -29.23 4.19
N PRO A 101 16.64 -30.24 4.06
CA PRO A 101 17.05 -31.10 5.16
C PRO A 101 17.42 -30.35 6.46
N ASN A 102 18.19 -29.27 6.35
CA ASN A 102 18.59 -28.47 7.50
C ASN A 102 17.41 -27.78 8.21
N VAL A 103 16.45 -27.24 7.44
CA VAL A 103 15.27 -26.56 7.99
C VAL A 103 14.34 -27.57 8.67
N ALA A 104 14.08 -28.70 8.01
CA ALA A 104 13.29 -29.79 8.54
C ALA A 104 13.91 -30.35 9.85
N CYS A 105 15.22 -30.60 9.89
CA CYS A 105 15.92 -31.05 11.10
C CYS A 105 15.81 -30.05 12.27
N GLN A 106 15.93 -28.75 11.98
CA GLN A 106 15.76 -27.71 13.01
C GLN A 106 14.34 -27.68 13.56
N LYS A 107 13.32 -27.74 12.70
CA LYS A 107 11.92 -27.79 13.12
C LYS A 107 11.62 -29.07 13.92
N ALA A 108 12.09 -30.23 13.47
CA ALA A 108 11.97 -31.50 14.20
C ALA A 108 12.58 -31.41 15.60
N THR A 109 13.74 -30.76 15.74
CA THR A 109 14.39 -30.54 17.05
C THR A 109 13.51 -29.68 17.97
N LEU A 110 12.89 -28.62 17.45
CA LEU A 110 11.96 -27.78 18.22
C LEU A 110 10.72 -28.56 18.65
N ILE A 111 10.13 -29.36 17.75
CA ILE A 111 8.95 -30.19 18.05
C ILE A 111 9.26 -31.18 19.18
N LYS A 112 10.38 -31.91 19.08
CA LYS A 112 10.83 -32.86 20.11
C LYS A 112 11.17 -32.19 21.44
N GLY A 113 11.77 -31.00 21.39
CA GLY A 113 12.19 -30.26 22.58
C GLY A 113 11.02 -29.64 23.36
N MET A 114 9.85 -29.47 22.75
CA MET A 114 8.71 -28.77 23.33
C MET A 114 7.56 -29.76 23.61
N LYS A 115 7.30 -30.04 24.89
CA LYS A 115 6.24 -30.98 25.33
C LYS A 115 4.88 -30.72 24.69
N GLU A 116 4.50 -29.45 24.54
CA GLU A 116 3.21 -29.06 23.93
C GLU A 116 3.13 -29.50 22.45
N LEU A 117 4.21 -29.29 21.68
CA LEU A 117 4.25 -29.67 20.27
C LEU A 117 4.34 -31.19 20.09
N SER A 118 5.23 -31.84 20.85
CA SER A 118 5.41 -33.31 20.85
C SER A 118 4.12 -34.06 21.23
N ALA A 119 3.35 -33.54 22.18
CA ALA A 119 2.07 -34.14 22.56
C ALA A 119 1.01 -34.06 21.45
N LEU A 120 0.97 -32.96 20.68
CA LEU A 120 -0.02 -32.77 19.61
C LEU A 120 0.22 -33.68 18.41
N VAL A 121 1.49 -33.91 18.06
CA VAL A 121 1.87 -34.76 16.92
C VAL A 121 1.84 -36.26 17.23
N GLY A 122 1.68 -36.64 18.51
CA GLY A 122 1.70 -38.04 18.94
C GLY A 122 3.07 -38.69 18.73
N ASP A 123 4.08 -38.24 19.49
CA ASP A 123 5.45 -38.76 19.40
C ASP A 123 5.52 -40.28 19.65
N THR A 124 5.79 -41.05 18.59
CA THR A 124 5.91 -42.52 18.66
C THR A 124 7.31 -42.99 19.09
N GLY A 125 8.22 -42.07 19.47
CA GLY A 125 9.57 -42.40 19.94
C GLY A 125 10.52 -42.92 18.85
N GLY A 126 10.16 -42.79 17.57
CA GLY A 126 10.99 -43.18 16.44
C GLY A 126 11.97 -42.08 16.04
N GLU A 127 13.26 -42.39 15.94
CA GLU A 127 14.19 -41.53 15.22
C GLU A 127 13.80 -41.52 13.73
N GLY A 128 13.78 -40.33 13.12
CA GLY A 128 13.46 -40.19 11.70
C GLY A 128 14.41 -41.01 10.84
N LEU A 129 13.90 -41.73 9.84
CA LEU A 129 14.70 -42.58 8.98
C LEU A 129 15.08 -41.81 7.70
N GLY A 130 16.36 -41.49 7.54
CA GLY A 130 16.88 -40.81 6.34
C GLY A 130 16.27 -39.41 6.13
N ALA A 131 15.57 -39.22 5.01
CA ALA A 131 14.93 -37.96 4.64
C ALA A 131 13.64 -37.65 5.44
N ILE A 132 13.05 -38.64 6.12
CA ILE A 132 11.90 -38.43 7.01
C ILE A 132 12.44 -37.97 8.37
N THR A 133 12.49 -36.66 8.59
CA THR A 133 13.09 -36.05 9.79
C THR A 133 12.21 -36.19 11.04
N PHE A 134 10.89 -36.25 10.87
CA PHE A 134 9.92 -36.47 11.95
C PHE A 134 8.70 -37.25 11.43
N SER A 135 8.19 -38.17 12.25
CA SER A 135 7.02 -38.99 11.95
C SER A 135 6.16 -39.13 13.21
N GLY A 136 5.04 -38.41 13.26
CA GLY A 136 4.00 -38.54 14.29
C GLY A 136 2.79 -39.34 13.79
N GLU A 137 1.68 -39.29 14.50
CA GLU A 137 0.44 -40.01 14.15
C GLU A 137 -0.14 -39.51 12.81
N ASP A 138 -0.42 -38.21 12.72
CA ASP A 138 -1.03 -37.54 11.56
C ASP A 138 -0.18 -36.36 11.02
N TYR A 139 1.09 -36.30 11.42
CA TYR A 139 2.05 -35.28 11.00
C TYR A 139 3.39 -35.90 10.57
N LYS A 140 3.84 -35.59 9.35
CA LYS A 140 5.11 -36.05 8.78
C LYS A 140 5.95 -34.84 8.34
N LEU A 141 7.23 -34.82 8.68
CA LEU A 141 8.17 -33.77 8.27
C LEU A 141 9.34 -34.36 7.50
N LEU A 142 9.51 -33.93 6.26
CA LEU A 142 10.48 -34.44 5.31
C LEU A 142 11.53 -33.37 4.98
N GLY A 143 12.78 -33.78 4.98
CA GLY A 143 13.94 -32.99 4.58
C GLY A 143 14.33 -33.30 3.15
N VAL A 144 13.72 -32.65 2.16
CA VAL A 144 13.94 -32.90 0.73
C VAL A 144 14.01 -31.57 -0.03
N ASP A 145 14.93 -31.49 -1.01
CA ASP A 145 14.93 -30.37 -1.95
C ASP A 145 13.77 -30.51 -2.95
N LEU A 146 12.88 -29.52 -2.98
CA LEU A 146 11.72 -29.50 -3.88
C LEU A 146 12.11 -29.50 -5.38
N SER A 147 13.36 -29.21 -5.73
CA SER A 147 13.82 -29.36 -7.11
C SER A 147 14.05 -30.82 -7.53
N GLU A 148 14.21 -31.74 -6.57
CA GLU A 148 14.54 -33.15 -6.81
C GLU A 148 13.28 -34.02 -6.72
N LEU A 149 12.42 -33.90 -7.74
CA LEU A 149 11.09 -34.54 -7.76
C LEU A 149 11.10 -36.05 -7.54
N SER A 150 12.09 -36.77 -8.07
CA SER A 150 12.21 -38.21 -7.88
C SER A 150 12.47 -38.58 -6.41
N GLU A 151 13.27 -37.78 -5.71
CA GLU A 151 13.51 -37.96 -4.28
C GLU A 151 12.27 -37.58 -3.47
N LEU A 152 11.64 -36.45 -3.81
CA LEU A 152 10.40 -36.00 -3.19
C LEU A 152 9.31 -37.07 -3.25
N GLN A 153 9.06 -37.62 -4.44
CA GLN A 153 8.06 -38.65 -4.65
C GLN A 153 8.38 -39.91 -3.81
N ARG A 154 9.60 -40.44 -3.92
CA ARG A 154 10.02 -41.64 -3.17
C ARG A 154 9.82 -41.44 -1.66
N THR A 155 10.27 -40.32 -1.11
CA THR A 155 10.20 -40.08 0.34
C THR A 155 8.77 -39.82 0.82
N LEU A 156 7.91 -39.20 0.01
CA LEU A 156 6.48 -39.06 0.33
C LEU A 156 5.78 -40.43 0.36
N GLU A 157 6.04 -41.29 -0.63
CA GLU A 157 5.53 -42.67 -0.67
C GLU A 157 6.00 -43.48 0.55
N GLU A 158 7.29 -43.40 0.90
CA GLU A 158 7.86 -44.01 2.11
C GLU A 158 7.22 -43.47 3.40
N ALA A 159 6.85 -42.19 3.43
CA ALA A 159 6.14 -41.55 4.54
C ALA A 159 4.63 -41.90 4.58
N GLY A 160 4.14 -42.67 3.61
CA GLY A 160 2.77 -43.17 3.54
C GLY A 160 1.77 -42.21 2.89
N LEU A 161 2.24 -41.25 2.09
CA LEU A 161 1.37 -40.42 1.24
C LEU A 161 0.70 -41.31 0.17
N ASN A 162 -0.62 -41.16 -0.01
CA ASN A 162 -1.38 -41.88 -1.02
C ASN A 162 -1.98 -40.91 -2.04
N ASN A 163 -1.64 -41.11 -3.32
CA ASN A 163 -2.07 -40.22 -4.40
C ASN A 163 -3.57 -40.30 -4.71
N GLU A 164 -4.23 -41.40 -4.34
CA GLU A 164 -5.68 -41.60 -4.53
C GLU A 164 -6.52 -40.83 -3.50
N ILE A 165 -5.89 -40.24 -2.48
CA ILE A 165 -6.58 -39.48 -1.43
C ILE A 165 -6.58 -37.99 -1.81
N PRO A 166 -7.72 -37.29 -1.69
CA PRO A 166 -7.79 -35.85 -1.96
C PRO A 166 -6.75 -35.06 -1.18
N THR A 167 -5.90 -34.36 -1.93
CA THR A 167 -4.69 -33.71 -1.39
C THR A 167 -4.68 -32.21 -1.68
N LEU A 168 -4.51 -31.40 -0.63
CA LEU A 168 -4.23 -29.97 -0.73
C LEU A 168 -2.72 -29.72 -0.69
N PHE A 169 -2.18 -29.15 -1.75
CA PHE A 169 -0.82 -28.62 -1.82
C PHE A 169 -0.81 -27.16 -1.37
N ILE A 170 0.19 -26.77 -0.58
CA ILE A 170 0.36 -25.38 -0.14
C ILE A 170 1.78 -24.94 -0.49
N ALA A 171 1.92 -23.83 -1.20
CA ALA A 171 3.19 -23.14 -1.44
C ALA A 171 3.06 -21.65 -1.08
N GLU A 172 3.53 -21.28 0.12
CA GLU A 172 3.38 -19.94 0.67
C GLU A 172 4.72 -19.17 0.62
N VAL A 173 5.00 -18.49 -0.49
CA VAL A 173 6.27 -17.81 -0.81
C VAL A 173 7.42 -18.81 -0.96
N VAL A 174 7.29 -19.71 -1.94
CA VAL A 174 8.20 -20.88 -2.10
C VAL A 174 8.64 -21.05 -3.55
N LEU A 175 7.70 -21.25 -4.46
CA LEU A 175 7.95 -21.45 -5.89
C LEU A 175 8.70 -20.27 -6.49
N THR A 176 8.43 -19.05 -6.01
CA THR A 176 9.15 -17.84 -6.43
C THR A 176 10.66 -17.89 -6.23
N TYR A 177 11.19 -18.73 -5.33
CA TYR A 177 12.63 -18.87 -5.11
C TYR A 177 13.28 -19.95 -6.00
N MET A 178 12.49 -20.85 -6.54
CA MET A 178 12.95 -21.97 -7.36
C MET A 178 13.25 -21.54 -8.80
N GLU A 179 14.09 -22.30 -9.49
CA GLU A 179 14.19 -22.17 -10.94
C GLU A 179 12.81 -22.39 -11.58
N ASN A 180 12.46 -21.61 -12.61
CA ASN A 180 11.13 -21.65 -13.22
C ASN A 180 10.83 -23.04 -13.80
N THR A 181 11.80 -23.67 -14.47
CA THR A 181 11.69 -25.04 -14.99
C THR A 181 11.37 -26.07 -13.88
N ARG A 182 12.01 -25.93 -12.71
CA ARG A 182 11.83 -26.83 -11.56
C ARG A 182 10.50 -26.61 -10.86
N SER A 183 10.09 -25.36 -10.64
CA SER A 183 8.78 -25.07 -10.02
C SER A 183 7.62 -25.43 -10.95
N ASP A 184 7.76 -25.22 -12.26
CA ASP A 184 6.78 -25.68 -13.25
C ASP A 184 6.66 -27.20 -13.28
N ALA A 185 7.79 -27.91 -13.19
CA ALA A 185 7.80 -29.36 -13.10
C ALA A 185 7.10 -29.85 -11.82
N LEU A 186 7.27 -29.16 -10.69
CA LEU A 186 6.56 -29.49 -9.44
C LEU A 186 5.05 -29.29 -9.55
N ILE A 187 4.59 -28.19 -10.15
CA ILE A 187 3.15 -27.92 -10.39
C ILE A 187 2.56 -29.00 -11.29
N GLN A 188 3.27 -29.37 -12.36
CA GLN A 188 2.85 -30.40 -13.32
C GLN A 188 2.84 -31.78 -12.68
N TRP A 189 3.89 -32.12 -11.90
CA TRP A 189 3.97 -33.38 -11.17
C TRP A 189 2.77 -33.57 -10.24
N ALA A 190 2.39 -32.53 -9.48
CA ALA A 190 1.22 -32.58 -8.61
C ALA A 190 -0.07 -32.82 -9.40
N ALA A 191 -0.25 -32.17 -10.55
CA ALA A 191 -1.40 -32.41 -11.42
C ALA A 191 -1.41 -33.83 -12.01
N GLU A 192 -0.26 -34.36 -12.45
CA GLU A 192 -0.18 -35.68 -13.10
C GLU A 192 -0.40 -36.85 -12.13
N HIS A 193 0.10 -36.73 -10.90
CA HIS A 193 0.15 -37.85 -9.97
C HIS A 193 -1.09 -37.95 -9.08
N PHE A 194 -1.84 -36.86 -8.88
CA PHE A 194 -2.98 -36.80 -7.97
C PHE A 194 -4.28 -36.58 -8.75
N PRO A 195 -5.18 -37.59 -8.80
CA PRO A 195 -6.45 -37.46 -9.52
C PRO A 195 -7.38 -36.41 -8.92
N GLN A 196 -7.35 -36.26 -7.58
CA GLN A 196 -8.15 -35.29 -6.82
C GLN A 196 -7.22 -34.39 -6.01
N ALA A 197 -7.01 -33.16 -6.49
CA ALA A 197 -6.02 -32.27 -5.90
C ALA A 197 -6.47 -30.82 -5.90
N CYS A 198 -5.92 -30.07 -4.94
CA CYS A 198 -6.05 -28.63 -4.79
C CYS A 198 -4.67 -28.03 -4.63
N PHE A 199 -4.36 -26.91 -5.27
CA PHE A 199 -3.08 -26.20 -5.10
C PHE A 199 -3.32 -24.78 -4.66
N LEU A 200 -2.80 -24.44 -3.47
CA LEU A 200 -2.82 -23.11 -2.90
C LEU A 200 -1.45 -22.45 -3.04
N VAL A 201 -1.41 -21.28 -3.67
CA VAL A 201 -0.21 -20.45 -3.77
C VAL A 201 -0.46 -19.09 -3.14
N TYR A 202 0.49 -18.59 -2.35
CA TYR A 202 0.56 -17.19 -1.95
C TYR A 202 1.94 -16.64 -2.28
N GLU A 203 2.08 -15.75 -3.27
CA GLU A 203 3.38 -15.25 -3.76
C GLU A 203 3.29 -13.81 -4.29
N GLN A 204 4.43 -13.29 -4.75
CA GLN A 204 4.56 -11.96 -5.32
C GLN A 204 4.16 -11.88 -6.80
N VAL A 205 3.69 -10.72 -7.24
CA VAL A 205 3.43 -10.32 -8.64
C VAL A 205 3.86 -8.86 -8.89
N HIS A 206 3.71 -8.41 -10.13
CA HIS A 206 3.95 -7.05 -10.63
C HIS A 206 5.40 -6.56 -10.44
N PRO A 207 6.38 -7.17 -11.11
CA PRO A 207 7.80 -6.83 -10.93
C PRO A 207 8.22 -5.47 -11.47
N GLU A 208 7.48 -4.91 -12.44
CA GLU A 208 8.00 -3.85 -13.31
C GLU A 208 7.66 -2.43 -12.83
N ASP A 209 6.65 -2.28 -11.98
CA ASP A 209 6.26 -0.98 -11.43
C ASP A 209 7.28 -0.47 -10.38
N PRO A 210 7.18 0.80 -9.94
CA PRO A 210 8.06 1.36 -8.93
C PRO A 210 8.24 0.50 -7.66
N PHE A 211 7.15 0.00 -7.08
CA PHE A 211 7.17 -0.82 -5.86
C PHE A 211 7.74 -2.21 -6.15
N GLY A 212 7.33 -2.82 -7.26
CA GLY A 212 7.87 -4.07 -7.78
C GLY A 212 9.39 -4.04 -7.96
N ARG A 213 9.95 -2.94 -8.47
CA ARG A 213 11.40 -2.75 -8.62
C ARG A 213 12.11 -2.71 -7.27
N VAL A 214 11.60 -1.94 -6.30
CA VAL A 214 12.17 -1.89 -4.93
C VAL A 214 12.14 -3.28 -4.29
N MET A 215 11.01 -3.99 -4.41
CA MET A 215 10.87 -5.36 -3.95
C MET A 215 11.91 -6.29 -4.58
N GLN A 216 12.05 -6.27 -5.90
CA GLN A 216 13.03 -7.10 -6.61
C GLN A 216 14.46 -6.79 -6.17
N GLN A 217 14.81 -5.51 -6.03
CA GLN A 217 16.14 -5.10 -5.59
C GLN A 217 16.45 -5.61 -4.19
N HIS A 218 15.51 -5.51 -3.25
CA HIS A 218 15.66 -6.05 -1.90
C HIS A 218 15.99 -7.55 -1.91
N PHE A 219 15.21 -8.34 -2.65
CA PHE A 219 15.44 -9.79 -2.73
C PHE A 219 16.74 -10.16 -3.45
N ARG A 220 17.20 -9.36 -4.42
CA ARG A 220 18.52 -9.53 -5.05
C ARG A 220 19.66 -9.24 -4.07
N GLN A 221 19.56 -8.18 -3.27
CA GLN A 221 20.56 -7.83 -2.24
C GLN A 221 20.68 -8.92 -1.16
N LEU A 222 19.59 -9.64 -0.88
CA LEU A 222 19.59 -10.78 0.04
C LEU A 222 20.02 -12.11 -0.60
N SER A 223 20.46 -12.11 -1.87
CA SER A 223 20.79 -13.32 -2.63
C SER A 223 19.64 -14.34 -2.68
N THR A 224 18.40 -13.84 -2.74
CA THR A 224 17.16 -14.61 -2.79
C THR A 224 16.23 -14.05 -3.87
N ALA A 225 16.77 -13.86 -5.08
CA ALA A 225 16.03 -13.28 -6.20
C ALA A 225 14.70 -14.03 -6.46
N LEU A 226 13.65 -13.26 -6.74
CA LEU A 226 12.32 -13.76 -7.11
C LEU A 226 12.34 -14.16 -8.59
N ARG A 227 12.39 -15.46 -8.87
CA ARG A 227 12.62 -16.01 -10.23
C ARG A 227 11.33 -16.15 -11.05
N SER A 228 10.21 -16.41 -10.38
CA SER A 228 8.89 -16.59 -11.02
C SER A 228 8.38 -15.33 -11.70
N LEU A 229 8.75 -14.15 -11.19
CA LEU A 229 8.24 -12.87 -11.67
C LEU A 229 8.57 -12.57 -13.14
N ALA A 230 9.69 -13.08 -13.67
CA ALA A 230 10.07 -12.82 -15.05
C ALA A 230 9.12 -13.48 -16.08
N PRO A 231 8.85 -14.80 -16.02
CA PRO A 231 7.87 -15.44 -16.90
C PRO A 231 6.41 -15.29 -16.44
N TYR A 232 6.17 -15.05 -15.15
CA TYR A 232 4.84 -15.00 -14.54
C TYR A 232 4.64 -13.68 -13.76
N PRO A 233 4.56 -12.53 -14.47
CA PRO A 233 4.61 -11.21 -13.84
C PRO A 233 3.30 -10.79 -13.16
N ASP A 234 2.17 -11.42 -13.46
CA ASP A 234 0.85 -11.00 -12.98
C ASP A 234 -0.08 -12.20 -12.71
N CYS A 235 -1.25 -11.92 -12.12
CA CYS A 235 -2.25 -12.92 -11.78
C CYS A 235 -2.71 -13.74 -13.00
N GLU A 236 -2.89 -13.09 -14.17
CA GLU A 236 -3.31 -13.77 -15.40
C GLU A 236 -2.24 -14.76 -15.89
N ALA A 237 -0.96 -14.38 -15.85
CA ALA A 237 0.15 -15.25 -16.20
C ALA A 237 0.26 -16.45 -15.24
N GLN A 238 0.03 -16.24 -13.93
CA GLN A 238 -0.04 -17.34 -12.96
C GLN A 238 -1.24 -18.27 -13.20
N GLN A 239 -2.40 -17.73 -13.56
CA GLN A 239 -3.57 -18.53 -13.91
C GLN A 239 -3.28 -19.41 -15.14
N ARG A 240 -2.74 -18.81 -16.21
CA ARG A 240 -2.31 -19.52 -17.43
C ARG A 240 -1.24 -20.57 -17.14
N ARG A 241 -0.30 -20.28 -16.23
CA ARG A 241 0.72 -21.23 -15.78
C ARG A 241 0.10 -22.50 -15.22
N PHE A 242 -0.84 -22.40 -14.28
CA PHE A 242 -1.47 -23.58 -13.66
C PHE A 242 -2.33 -24.37 -14.67
N LEU A 243 -3.16 -23.68 -15.45
CA LEU A 243 -4.00 -24.33 -16.48
C LEU A 243 -3.14 -25.05 -17.53
N GLY A 244 -2.05 -24.43 -17.97
CA GLY A 244 -1.09 -25.02 -18.90
C GLY A 244 -0.27 -26.19 -18.33
N LYS A 245 -0.33 -26.43 -17.01
CA LYS A 245 0.36 -27.50 -16.28
C LYS A 245 -0.57 -28.62 -15.82
N GLY A 246 -1.79 -28.68 -16.36
CA GLY A 246 -2.70 -29.82 -16.17
C GLY A 246 -3.76 -29.63 -15.06
N TRP A 247 -3.87 -28.43 -14.49
CA TRP A 247 -4.96 -28.07 -13.58
C TRP A 247 -6.21 -27.70 -14.37
N THR A 248 -7.38 -28.14 -13.93
CA THR A 248 -8.64 -27.96 -14.69
C THR A 248 -9.33 -26.65 -14.36
N GLU A 249 -9.19 -26.17 -13.13
CA GLU A 249 -9.72 -24.88 -12.70
C GLU A 249 -8.66 -24.11 -11.93
N CYS A 250 -8.70 -22.78 -12.04
CA CYS A 250 -7.74 -21.90 -11.39
C CYS A 250 -8.39 -20.54 -11.14
N SER A 251 -8.41 -20.13 -9.88
CA SER A 251 -8.87 -18.82 -9.41
C SER A 251 -7.72 -18.09 -8.74
N VAL A 252 -7.63 -16.78 -8.94
CA VAL A 252 -6.55 -15.94 -8.44
C VAL A 252 -7.09 -14.58 -8.03
N MET A 253 -6.58 -14.03 -6.94
CA MET A 253 -6.90 -12.70 -6.44
C MET A 253 -5.66 -12.02 -5.87
N ASP A 254 -5.53 -10.71 -6.08
CA ASP A 254 -4.59 -9.89 -5.31
C ASP A 254 -5.09 -9.71 -3.85
N MET A 255 -4.24 -9.19 -2.96
CA MET A 255 -4.63 -9.06 -1.55
C MET A 255 -5.57 -7.90 -1.26
N ASN A 256 -5.71 -6.90 -2.15
CA ASN A 256 -6.75 -5.88 -2.02
C ASN A 256 -8.11 -6.50 -2.36
N GLU A 257 -8.19 -7.33 -3.41
CA GLU A 257 -9.41 -8.08 -3.77
C GLU A 257 -9.78 -9.04 -2.63
N PHE A 258 -8.81 -9.82 -2.13
CA PHE A 258 -9.05 -10.76 -1.04
C PHE A 258 -9.51 -10.05 0.24
N PHE A 259 -8.86 -8.95 0.64
CA PHE A 259 -9.28 -8.18 1.82
C PHE A 259 -10.69 -7.63 1.67
N THR A 260 -11.05 -7.15 0.48
CA THR A 260 -12.36 -6.55 0.22
C THR A 260 -13.47 -7.60 0.11
N CYS A 261 -13.22 -8.71 -0.58
CA CYS A 261 -14.26 -9.69 -0.96
C CYS A 261 -14.39 -10.86 0.02
N CYS A 262 -13.29 -11.26 0.68
CA CYS A 262 -13.22 -12.49 1.46
C CYS A 262 -13.09 -12.25 2.98
N VAL A 263 -12.75 -11.03 3.41
CA VAL A 263 -12.69 -10.68 4.84
C VAL A 263 -13.99 -9.98 5.25
N PRO A 264 -14.74 -10.52 6.24
CA PRO A 264 -15.94 -9.87 6.76
C PRO A 264 -15.69 -8.44 7.26
N GLU A 265 -16.67 -7.55 7.10
CA GLU A 265 -16.53 -6.12 7.44
C GLU A 265 -16.16 -5.88 8.91
N ASP A 266 -16.73 -6.65 9.84
CA ASP A 266 -16.40 -6.58 11.27
C ASP A 266 -14.94 -6.95 11.55
N GLU A 267 -14.40 -7.93 10.82
CA GLU A 267 -13.00 -8.32 10.90
C GLU A 267 -12.09 -7.26 10.26
N GLN A 268 -12.50 -6.62 9.17
CA GLN A 268 -11.78 -5.48 8.59
C GLN A 268 -11.69 -4.34 9.61
N GLN A 269 -12.81 -3.92 10.20
CA GLN A 269 -12.86 -2.87 11.23
C GLN A 269 -12.01 -3.22 12.46
N ARG A 270 -12.04 -4.49 12.90
CA ARG A 270 -11.20 -4.97 14.01
C ARG A 270 -9.73 -4.80 13.70
N VAL A 271 -9.26 -5.26 12.54
CA VAL A 271 -7.85 -5.15 12.13
C VAL A 271 -7.41 -3.70 12.01
N GLN A 272 -8.30 -2.84 11.50
CA GLN A 272 -8.02 -1.42 11.32
C GLN A 272 -7.78 -0.68 12.65
N THR A 273 -8.36 -1.15 13.75
CA THR A 273 -8.32 -0.52 15.08
C THR A 273 -7.25 -1.09 16.03
N LEU A 274 -6.57 -2.19 15.67
CA LEU A 274 -5.58 -2.84 16.54
C LEU A 274 -4.35 -1.98 16.89
N GLU A 275 -3.90 -1.17 15.92
CA GLU A 275 -2.72 -0.33 16.05
C GLU A 275 -2.91 1.00 15.31
N PRO A 276 -2.35 2.12 15.83
CA PRO A 276 -2.27 3.36 15.07
C PRO A 276 -1.54 3.15 13.74
N PHE A 277 -2.15 3.60 12.64
CA PHE A 277 -1.69 3.30 11.28
C PHE A 277 -1.83 4.51 10.35
N ASP A 278 -0.82 4.74 9.52
CA ASP A 278 -0.77 5.87 8.57
C ASP A 278 -0.08 5.57 7.23
N GLU A 279 0.39 4.34 7.02
CA GLU A 279 1.16 3.88 5.85
C GLU A 279 0.25 3.24 4.79
N TYR A 280 -0.88 3.89 4.48
CA TYR A 280 -1.93 3.39 3.60
C TYR A 280 -1.45 3.03 2.21
N GLU A 281 -0.63 3.90 1.61
CA GLU A 281 -0.03 3.69 0.30
C GLU A 281 0.77 2.39 0.27
N GLU A 282 1.61 2.18 1.27
CA GLU A 282 2.47 1.00 1.36
C GLU A 282 1.69 -0.28 1.64
N TRP A 283 0.59 -0.18 2.40
CA TRP A 283 -0.30 -1.31 2.66
C TRP A 283 -0.99 -1.78 1.38
N HIS A 284 -1.58 -0.86 0.64
CA HIS A 284 -2.29 -1.18 -0.59
C HIS A 284 -1.33 -1.60 -1.71
N LEU A 285 -0.17 -0.95 -1.85
CA LEU A 285 0.86 -1.39 -2.80
C LEU A 285 1.39 -2.78 -2.44
N LYS A 286 1.66 -3.07 -1.16
CA LYS A 286 1.99 -4.44 -0.73
C LYS A 286 0.89 -5.42 -1.12
N CYS A 287 -0.38 -5.02 -1.03
CA CYS A 287 -1.48 -5.92 -1.34
C CYS A 287 -1.65 -6.16 -2.84
N SER A 288 -1.40 -5.16 -3.68
CA SER A 288 -1.37 -5.34 -5.14
C SER A 288 -0.22 -6.25 -5.59
N HIS A 289 0.89 -6.28 -4.85
CA HIS A 289 2.10 -7.04 -5.21
C HIS A 289 2.14 -8.46 -4.65
N TYR A 290 1.07 -8.93 -4.03
CA TYR A 290 0.94 -10.30 -3.56
C TYR A 290 -0.42 -10.85 -3.97
N PHE A 291 -0.46 -12.12 -4.34
CA PHE A 291 -1.68 -12.81 -4.73
C PHE A 291 -1.89 -14.08 -3.93
N VAL A 292 -3.14 -14.55 -3.92
CA VAL A 292 -3.52 -15.92 -3.55
C VAL A 292 -4.12 -16.59 -4.78
N LEU A 293 -3.70 -17.81 -5.06
CA LEU A 293 -4.21 -18.62 -6.16
C LEU A 293 -4.67 -19.96 -5.60
N ALA A 294 -5.85 -20.38 -6.03
CA ALA A 294 -6.42 -21.69 -5.74
C ALA A 294 -6.73 -22.39 -7.07
N ALA A 295 -6.00 -23.46 -7.34
CA ALA A 295 -6.23 -24.35 -8.47
C ALA A 295 -6.83 -25.68 -7.99
N SER A 296 -7.68 -26.30 -8.81
CA SER A 296 -8.28 -27.59 -8.49
C SER A 296 -8.26 -28.54 -9.69
N LYS A 297 -8.23 -29.83 -9.39
CA LYS A 297 -8.35 -30.94 -10.35
C LYS A 297 -9.14 -32.08 -9.73
N GLY A 298 -10.16 -32.56 -10.44
CA GLY A 298 -10.92 -33.77 -10.06
C GLY A 298 -11.70 -33.68 -8.75
N MET A 299 -11.99 -32.47 -8.26
CA MET A 299 -12.79 -32.23 -7.07
C MET A 299 -14.28 -32.10 -7.42
N GLU A 300 -15.15 -32.79 -6.69
CA GLU A 300 -16.61 -32.75 -6.88
C GLU A 300 -17.32 -32.50 -5.54
N PRO A 301 -18.01 -31.35 -5.36
CA PRO A 301 -18.01 -30.18 -6.25
C PRO A 301 -16.63 -29.52 -6.32
N SER A 302 -16.40 -28.69 -7.34
CA SER A 302 -15.11 -28.02 -7.48
C SER A 302 -14.72 -27.17 -6.26
N TRP A 303 -13.42 -27.18 -5.94
CA TRP A 303 -12.84 -26.37 -4.89
C TRP A 303 -12.50 -24.96 -5.40
N THR A 304 -13.40 -24.03 -5.15
CA THR A 304 -13.28 -22.62 -5.58
C THR A 304 -13.38 -21.66 -4.37
N PRO A 305 -12.38 -21.65 -3.46
CA PRO A 305 -12.45 -20.89 -2.19
C PRO A 305 -12.39 -19.38 -2.36
N LEU A 306 -11.96 -18.91 -3.54
CA LEU A 306 -11.79 -17.50 -3.87
C LEU A 306 -12.96 -16.92 -4.69
N LEU A 307 -14.10 -17.61 -4.77
CA LEU A 307 -15.26 -17.01 -5.44
C LEU A 307 -15.86 -15.91 -4.54
N PRO A 308 -16.00 -14.66 -5.04
CA PRO A 308 -16.67 -13.62 -4.30
C PRO A 308 -18.11 -14.03 -3.95
N SER A 309 -18.52 -13.78 -2.71
CA SER A 309 -19.94 -13.83 -2.33
C SER A 309 -20.74 -12.63 -2.87
N VAL A 310 -20.03 -11.57 -3.28
CA VAL A 310 -20.56 -10.34 -3.84
C VAL A 310 -19.93 -10.14 -5.22
N THR A 311 -20.74 -9.87 -6.24
CA THR A 311 -20.24 -9.40 -7.53
C THR A 311 -19.56 -8.05 -7.33
N VAL A 312 -18.25 -8.04 -7.09
CA VAL A 312 -17.47 -6.81 -7.22
C VAL A 312 -17.51 -6.44 -8.70
N PRO A 313 -17.78 -5.18 -9.06
CA PRO A 313 -17.55 -4.74 -10.42
C PRO A 313 -16.08 -5.07 -10.69
N HIS A 314 -15.80 -5.99 -11.61
CA HIS A 314 -14.47 -6.08 -12.20
C HIS A 314 -14.24 -4.70 -12.80
N HIS A 315 -13.58 -3.82 -12.05
CA HIS A 315 -13.22 -2.50 -12.54
C HIS A 315 -12.39 -2.75 -13.79
N ALA A 316 -12.77 -2.00 -14.84
CA ALA A 316 -12.57 -2.31 -16.24
C ALA A 316 -11.15 -2.81 -16.56
N GLY A 317 -11.05 -3.57 -17.66
CA GLY A 317 -9.76 -3.96 -18.25
C GLY A 317 -8.77 -2.78 -18.39
N PRO A 318 -7.52 -3.05 -18.80
CA PRO A 318 -6.39 -2.13 -18.67
C PRO A 318 -6.77 -0.67 -18.95
N VAL A 319 -6.48 0.24 -18.00
CA VAL A 319 -6.81 1.66 -18.10
C VAL A 319 -6.31 2.20 -19.43
N GLY A 320 -7.22 2.67 -20.27
CA GLY A 320 -6.90 3.19 -21.59
C GLY A 320 -6.09 4.46 -21.48
N MET A 321 -4.81 4.40 -21.80
CA MET A 321 -3.93 5.57 -21.76
C MET A 321 -4.08 6.38 -23.06
N ALA A 322 -4.44 7.66 -22.96
CA ALA A 322 -4.62 8.57 -24.08
C ALA A 322 -3.27 9.02 -24.69
N GLY A 323 -2.18 8.91 -23.95
CA GLY A 323 -0.84 9.25 -24.42
C GLY A 323 0.19 9.27 -23.30
N SER A 324 1.31 9.95 -23.55
CA SER A 324 2.38 10.14 -22.57
C SER A 324 2.73 11.62 -22.36
N VAL A 325 3.21 11.91 -21.15
CA VAL A 325 3.65 13.23 -20.70
C VAL A 325 5.17 13.20 -20.56
N PRO A 326 5.91 14.06 -21.28
CA PRO A 326 7.36 14.16 -21.12
C PRO A 326 7.72 14.59 -19.70
N ALA A 327 8.69 13.89 -19.11
CA ALA A 327 9.24 14.23 -17.81
C ALA A 327 10.75 14.49 -17.90
N ALA A 328 11.24 15.43 -17.11
CA ALA A 328 12.65 15.78 -17.02
C ALA A 328 13.07 15.92 -15.56
N ALA A 329 14.21 15.32 -15.23
CA ALA A 329 14.86 15.50 -13.94
C ALA A 329 15.31 16.96 -13.77
N CYS A 330 15.01 17.55 -12.62
CA CYS A 330 15.58 18.84 -12.23
C CYS A 330 17.00 18.66 -11.69
N ALA A 331 17.94 18.30 -12.58
CA ALA A 331 19.29 17.84 -12.22
C ALA A 331 20.07 18.78 -11.27
N ARG A 332 19.84 20.10 -11.32
CA ARG A 332 20.45 21.07 -10.39
C ARG A 332 19.97 20.94 -8.93
N LEU A 333 18.86 20.24 -8.72
CA LEU A 333 18.29 19.93 -7.42
C LEU A 333 18.64 18.50 -6.95
N SER A 334 19.29 17.71 -7.81
CA SER A 334 19.75 16.37 -7.46
C SER A 334 20.78 16.44 -6.34
N GLY A 335 20.63 15.55 -5.35
CA GLY A 335 21.53 15.50 -4.18
C GLY A 335 21.37 16.64 -3.17
N VAL A 336 20.45 17.60 -3.38
CA VAL A 336 20.19 18.66 -2.39
C VAL A 336 19.65 18.02 -1.10
N PRO A 337 20.36 18.15 0.05
CA PRO A 337 19.97 17.51 1.29
C PRO A 337 18.54 17.85 1.68
N GLY A 338 17.80 16.79 1.97
CA GLY A 338 16.43 16.85 2.39
C GLY A 338 15.38 17.00 1.31
N LEU A 339 15.65 17.31 0.04
CA LEU A 339 14.56 17.29 -0.97
C LEU A 339 14.03 15.87 -1.25
N ARG A 340 14.84 14.85 -0.98
CA ARG A 340 14.44 13.44 -0.91
C ARG A 340 13.57 13.24 0.33
N ARG A 341 12.25 13.36 0.17
CA ARG A 341 11.26 13.25 1.26
C ARG A 341 9.87 12.91 0.74
N TYR A 342 8.98 12.50 1.62
CA TYR A 342 7.55 12.34 1.36
C TYR A 342 6.69 12.94 2.48
N GLY A 343 5.39 13.11 2.25
CA GLY A 343 4.44 13.62 3.24
C GLY A 343 4.66 15.10 3.63
N HIS A 344 5.36 15.84 2.76
CA HIS A 344 5.64 17.27 2.87
C HIS A 344 4.62 18.08 2.06
N ARG A 345 4.70 19.40 2.13
CA ARG A 345 3.94 20.31 1.27
C ARG A 345 4.87 21.32 0.60
N SER A 346 4.73 21.47 -0.71
CA SER A 346 5.40 22.47 -1.52
C SER A 346 4.36 23.42 -2.13
N VAL A 347 4.60 24.72 -2.03
CA VAL A 347 3.70 25.77 -2.51
C VAL A 347 4.48 26.90 -3.20
N LEU A 348 3.85 27.54 -4.18
CA LEU A 348 4.38 28.75 -4.80
C LEU A 348 4.09 29.93 -3.86
N ILE A 349 5.12 30.63 -3.40
CA ILE A 349 4.96 31.81 -2.52
C ILE A 349 5.13 33.14 -3.27
N LYS A 350 5.84 33.11 -4.40
CA LYS A 350 6.01 34.20 -5.36
C LYS A 350 6.20 33.59 -6.75
N PRO A 351 6.04 34.34 -7.84
CA PRO A 351 6.45 33.87 -9.16
C PRO A 351 7.88 33.31 -9.09
N ASN A 352 8.06 32.07 -9.54
CA ASN A 352 9.37 31.39 -9.56
C ASN A 352 10.00 31.11 -8.17
N VAL A 353 9.24 31.13 -7.07
CA VAL A 353 9.74 30.77 -5.74
C VAL A 353 8.83 29.76 -5.07
N ILE A 354 9.38 28.58 -4.77
CA ILE A 354 8.67 27.48 -4.11
C ILE A 354 9.20 27.32 -2.69
N LEU A 355 8.28 27.25 -1.74
CA LEU A 355 8.56 26.88 -0.36
C LEU A 355 8.14 25.43 -0.12
N THR A 356 9.05 24.62 0.41
CA THR A 356 8.79 23.24 0.82
C THR A 356 8.94 23.09 2.33
N THR A 357 7.93 22.49 2.98
CA THR A 357 7.84 22.40 4.43
C THR A 357 7.50 20.98 4.91
N GLY A 358 8.15 20.56 6.01
CA GLY A 358 7.88 19.30 6.70
C GLY A 358 8.23 18.05 5.87
N GLY A 359 7.59 16.94 6.21
CA GLY A 359 7.80 15.63 5.59
C GLY A 359 8.72 14.70 6.38
N PHE A 360 8.89 13.49 5.85
CA PHE A 360 9.90 12.52 6.27
C PHE A 360 10.84 12.25 5.12
N GLY A 361 12.14 12.32 5.36
CA GLY A 361 13.14 12.22 4.33
C GLY A 361 14.48 11.81 4.90
N GLU A 362 15.55 12.22 4.23
CA GLU A 362 16.91 11.89 4.61
C GLU A 362 17.73 13.15 4.89
N GLU A 363 18.38 13.20 6.06
CA GLU A 363 19.41 14.19 6.40
C GLU A 363 20.67 13.45 6.88
N HIS A 364 21.84 13.81 6.33
CA HIS A 364 23.13 13.20 6.67
C HIS A 364 23.17 11.67 6.60
N GLY A 365 22.45 11.06 5.64
CA GLY A 365 22.38 9.61 5.45
C GLY A 365 21.48 8.88 6.46
N GLN A 366 20.71 9.61 7.28
CA GLN A 366 19.74 9.02 8.20
C GLN A 366 18.33 9.47 7.85
N HIS A 367 17.38 8.53 7.91
CA HIS A 367 15.98 8.87 7.73
C HIS A 367 15.45 9.61 8.97
N CYS A 368 14.86 10.78 8.75
CA CYS A 368 14.34 11.63 9.81
C CYS A 368 13.11 12.41 9.36
N ARG A 369 12.38 12.96 10.33
CA ARG A 369 11.33 13.95 10.06
C ARG A 369 11.98 15.30 9.80
N MET A 370 11.56 15.97 8.74
CA MET A 370 12.18 17.19 8.29
C MET A 370 11.74 18.36 9.15
N ARG A 371 12.71 19.10 9.68
CA ARG A 371 12.49 20.31 10.47
C ARG A 371 12.76 21.58 9.68
N ASN A 372 13.53 21.47 8.60
CA ASN A 372 14.00 22.60 7.84
C ASN A 372 13.00 22.95 6.72
N PHE A 373 12.90 24.25 6.40
CA PHE A 373 12.26 24.68 5.17
C PHE A 373 13.26 24.73 4.03
N HIS A 374 12.78 24.45 2.83
CA HIS A 374 13.57 24.48 1.61
C HIS A 374 12.95 25.46 0.64
N VAL A 375 13.74 26.43 0.19
CA VAL A 375 13.32 27.43 -0.80
C VAL A 375 13.99 27.13 -2.14
N LEU A 376 13.16 26.89 -3.15
CA LEU A 376 13.59 26.73 -4.53
C LEU A 376 13.28 28.01 -5.29
N SER A 377 14.20 28.46 -6.13
CA SER A 377 14.00 29.62 -7.00
C SER A 377 14.34 29.28 -8.43
N LYS A 378 13.52 29.73 -9.38
CA LYS A 378 13.82 29.61 -10.81
C LYS A 378 14.68 30.79 -11.25
N ARG A 379 15.90 30.53 -11.73
CA ARG A 379 16.82 31.53 -12.30
C ARG A 379 17.33 31.07 -13.64
N ALA A 380 17.31 31.97 -14.62
CA ALA A 380 17.72 31.68 -16.01
C ALA A 380 17.07 30.40 -16.59
N GLY A 381 15.80 30.14 -16.23
CA GLY A 381 15.04 28.97 -16.69
C GLY A 381 15.23 27.69 -15.88
N TYR A 382 16.10 27.67 -14.87
CA TYR A 382 16.38 26.47 -14.07
C TYR A 382 16.02 26.66 -12.60
N TRP A 383 15.52 25.60 -11.97
CA TRP A 383 15.30 25.58 -10.52
C TRP A 383 16.61 25.35 -9.77
N GLU A 384 16.84 26.18 -8.74
CA GLU A 384 17.99 26.10 -7.85
C GLU A 384 17.51 26.07 -6.39
N ALA A 385 18.13 25.23 -5.57
CA ALA A 385 17.94 25.27 -4.14
C ALA A 385 18.71 26.48 -3.61
N VAL A 386 17.99 27.53 -3.24
CA VAL A 386 18.62 28.78 -2.82
C VAL A 386 19.14 28.63 -1.40
N SER A 387 18.41 27.93 -0.54
CA SER A 387 18.63 28.02 0.90
C SER A 387 17.75 27.07 1.74
N VAL A 388 18.24 26.71 2.93
CA VAL A 388 17.64 25.77 3.89
C VAL A 388 17.63 26.41 5.26
N THR A 389 16.49 26.51 5.93
CA THR A 389 16.44 27.15 7.27
C THR A 389 17.09 26.21 8.24
N GLN A 390 18.20 26.63 8.84
CA GLN A 390 18.80 25.89 9.93
C GLN A 390 18.24 26.45 11.24
N ASN A 391 17.45 25.66 11.95
CA ASN A 391 16.82 26.01 13.23
C ASN A 391 15.72 27.08 13.11
N ILE A 392 14.52 26.67 12.69
CA ILE A 392 13.31 27.46 12.92
C ILE A 392 13.28 27.82 14.41
N PRO A 393 13.33 29.12 14.79
CA PRO A 393 13.47 29.53 16.19
C PRO A 393 12.34 29.01 17.07
N ASP A 394 11.18 28.83 16.45
CA ASP A 394 9.99 28.32 17.10
C ASP A 394 9.95 26.79 17.11
N LYS A 395 10.21 26.20 18.29
CA LYS A 395 10.08 24.76 18.55
C LYS A 395 8.68 24.21 18.22
N ARG A 396 7.67 25.07 18.07
CA ARG A 396 6.28 24.70 17.72
C ARG A 396 6.08 24.28 16.27
N TRP A 397 6.99 24.61 15.33
CA TRP A 397 6.92 24.06 13.96
C TRP A 397 6.90 22.53 14.00
N GLY A 398 7.81 21.95 14.78
CA GLY A 398 7.89 20.53 15.08
C GLY A 398 8.21 19.65 13.87
N GLU A 399 8.04 18.34 14.06
CA GLU A 399 8.29 17.30 13.05
C GLU A 399 6.98 16.91 12.34
N ARG A 400 6.57 17.73 11.36
CA ARG A 400 5.22 17.71 10.78
C ARG A 400 5.14 16.98 9.44
N LEU A 401 4.14 16.11 9.30
CA LEU A 401 3.76 15.45 8.04
C LEU A 401 2.27 15.64 7.75
N TYR A 402 1.91 15.60 6.47
CA TYR A 402 0.53 15.59 5.97
C TYR A 402 -0.32 16.78 6.47
N HIS A 403 0.34 17.93 6.65
CA HIS A 403 -0.29 19.23 6.81
C HIS A 403 -0.58 19.86 5.45
N THR A 404 -1.38 20.92 5.47
CA THR A 404 -1.55 21.78 4.29
C THR A 404 -0.83 23.10 4.50
N VAL A 405 -0.57 23.79 3.39
CA VAL A 405 -0.06 25.16 3.35
C VAL A 405 -0.85 25.88 2.26
N SER A 406 -1.42 27.02 2.60
CA SER A 406 -2.21 27.89 1.71
C SER A 406 -1.60 29.30 1.71
N CYS A 407 -1.32 29.84 0.52
CA CYS A 407 -0.58 31.09 0.36
C CYS A 407 -1.57 32.24 0.18
N LEU A 408 -1.82 32.99 1.25
CA LEU A 408 -2.84 34.05 1.25
C LEU A 408 -2.33 35.36 0.64
N SER A 409 -1.02 35.56 0.62
CA SER A 409 -0.36 36.68 -0.04
C SER A 409 1.11 36.35 -0.35
N ASP A 410 1.80 37.26 -1.04
CA ASP A 410 3.24 37.16 -1.32
C ASP A 410 4.13 37.19 -0.05
N THR A 411 3.54 37.49 1.11
CA THR A 411 4.23 37.63 2.40
C THR A 411 3.66 36.75 3.51
N LEU A 412 2.58 36.00 3.25
CA LEU A 412 1.87 35.27 4.29
C LEU A 412 1.29 33.94 3.77
N ALA A 413 1.60 32.85 4.46
CA ALA A 413 0.95 31.56 4.25
C ALA A 413 0.48 30.96 5.58
N LEU A 414 -0.65 30.25 5.53
CA LEU A 414 -1.22 29.53 6.66
C LEU A 414 -0.91 28.03 6.54
N VAL A 415 -0.34 27.47 7.60
CA VAL A 415 -0.16 26.03 7.78
C VAL A 415 -1.31 25.49 8.61
N VAL A 416 -1.96 24.41 8.19
CA VAL A 416 -3.06 23.79 8.94
C VAL A 416 -2.75 22.33 9.23
N GLY A 417 -2.86 21.95 10.51
CA GLY A 417 -2.87 20.57 10.97
C GLY A 417 -1.60 19.78 10.64
N GLY A 418 -1.75 18.50 10.34
CA GLY A 418 -0.65 17.54 10.21
C GLY A 418 -0.41 16.77 11.51
N ARG A 419 0.64 15.93 11.50
CA ARG A 419 0.94 14.99 12.59
C ARG A 419 2.43 14.76 12.82
N THR A 420 2.78 14.36 14.04
CA THR A 420 4.10 13.79 14.41
C THR A 420 4.07 12.27 14.50
N SER A 421 2.90 11.66 14.75
CA SER A 421 2.71 10.21 14.76
C SER A 421 1.23 9.92 14.43
N PRO A 422 0.85 8.69 14.06
CA PRO A 422 -0.55 8.39 13.76
C PRO A 422 -1.49 8.65 14.95
N SER A 423 -0.97 8.59 16.19
CA SER A 423 -1.72 8.92 17.41
C SER A 423 -1.60 10.38 17.85
N SER A 424 -0.68 11.14 17.26
CA SER A 424 -0.40 12.54 17.62
C SER A 424 -0.66 13.43 16.41
N ALA A 425 -1.94 13.70 16.20
CA ALA A 425 -2.48 14.61 15.19
C ALA A 425 -2.67 16.03 15.77
N GLY A 426 -2.99 16.99 14.90
CA GLY A 426 -3.55 18.26 15.33
C GLY A 426 -2.52 19.25 15.85
N LEU A 427 -1.47 19.46 15.07
CA LEU A 427 -0.37 20.37 15.40
C LEU A 427 -0.74 21.87 15.24
N GLY A 428 -2.02 22.20 15.35
CA GLY A 428 -2.56 23.57 15.28
C GLY A 428 -2.39 24.23 13.91
N MET A 429 -2.54 25.56 13.92
CA MET A 429 -2.27 26.43 12.77
C MET A 429 -1.06 27.33 13.03
N LEU A 430 -0.25 27.56 12.00
CA LEU A 430 0.93 28.42 12.06
C LEU A 430 0.92 29.41 10.90
N TRP A 431 1.22 30.67 11.19
CA TRP A 431 1.57 31.65 10.17
C TRP A 431 3.02 31.47 9.76
N LEU A 432 3.25 31.40 8.45
CA LEU A 432 4.55 31.57 7.82
C LEU A 432 4.60 32.97 7.21
N LYS A 433 5.46 33.83 7.75
CA LYS A 433 5.63 35.22 7.28
C LYS A 433 6.93 35.33 6.51
N PHE A 434 6.85 35.90 5.31
CA PHE A 434 7.96 36.07 4.39
C PHE A 434 8.31 37.57 4.25
N PRO A 435 9.59 37.92 4.09
CA PRO A 435 9.97 39.30 3.77
C PRO A 435 9.46 39.70 2.38
N GLU A 436 9.06 40.97 2.22
CA GLU A 436 8.64 41.53 0.93
C GLU A 436 9.74 41.37 -0.14
N THR A 437 10.99 41.45 0.28
CA THR A 437 12.18 41.28 -0.56
C THR A 437 12.68 39.84 -0.65
N CYS A 438 11.83 38.81 -0.43
CA CYS A 438 12.15 37.40 -0.70
C CYS A 438 12.47 37.16 -2.20
N ASN A 439 13.54 37.77 -2.66
CA ASN A 439 14.24 37.59 -3.90
C ASN A 439 15.58 37.04 -3.40
N ALA A 440 15.75 35.73 -3.44
CA ALA A 440 17.06 35.11 -3.19
C ALA A 440 17.69 35.23 -1.79
N SER A 441 17.20 36.05 -0.84
CA SER A 441 17.66 36.03 0.55
C SER A 441 17.09 34.82 1.29
N GLY A 442 17.91 34.14 2.09
CA GLY A 442 17.66 32.80 2.63
C GLY A 442 16.40 32.66 3.51
N PRO A 443 15.98 31.43 3.89
CA PRO A 443 14.79 31.20 4.69
C PRO A 443 15.02 31.51 6.16
N ASP A 444 16.23 31.93 6.55
CA ASP A 444 16.54 32.46 7.88
C ASP A 444 15.66 33.69 8.21
N ASP A 445 15.09 34.33 7.18
CA ASP A 445 14.14 35.43 7.31
C ASP A 445 12.67 34.99 7.42
N ILE A 446 12.34 33.68 7.29
CA ILE A 446 10.96 33.19 7.41
C ILE A 446 10.59 33.12 8.88
N ALA A 447 9.72 34.03 9.33
CA ALA A 447 9.20 34.03 10.68
C ALA A 447 8.01 33.06 10.79
N VAL A 448 8.03 32.22 11.82
CA VAL A 448 6.94 31.30 12.16
C VAL A 448 6.23 31.83 13.41
N GLU A 449 4.91 32.01 13.33
CA GLU A 449 4.09 32.48 14.44
C GLU A 449 2.93 31.50 14.69
N LEU A 450 2.71 31.12 15.95
CA LEU A 450 1.56 30.32 16.34
C LEU A 450 0.28 31.14 16.26
N VAL A 451 -0.74 30.55 15.63
CA VAL A 451 -2.08 31.13 15.60
C VAL A 451 -2.82 30.81 16.90
N SER A 452 -3.35 31.84 17.56
CA SER A 452 -4.34 31.65 18.63
C SER A 452 -5.72 31.51 18.00
N LEU A 453 -6.25 30.28 17.96
CA LEU A 453 -7.55 29.99 17.39
C LEU A 453 -8.66 30.22 18.42
N GLN A 454 -9.84 30.61 17.95
CA GLN A 454 -11.04 30.50 18.76
C GLN A 454 -11.42 29.01 18.93
N PRO A 455 -12.07 28.62 20.05
CA PRO A 455 -12.44 27.22 20.30
C PRO A 455 -13.21 26.56 19.14
N ALA A 456 -14.07 27.31 18.44
CA ALA A 456 -14.82 26.82 17.29
C ALA A 456 -13.95 26.47 16.07
N ALA A 457 -12.75 27.06 15.96
CA ALA A 457 -11.81 26.83 14.86
C ALA A 457 -10.74 25.78 15.18
N GLU A 458 -10.60 25.37 16.45
CA GLU A 458 -9.62 24.35 16.86
C GLU A 458 -9.85 23.02 16.14
N ALA A 459 -11.12 22.59 16.00
CA ALA A 459 -11.48 21.35 15.32
C ALA A 459 -11.04 21.30 13.84
N ALA A 460 -10.97 22.46 13.16
CA ALA A 460 -10.46 22.56 11.79
C ALA A 460 -8.95 22.25 11.72
N ALA A 461 -8.20 22.51 12.80
CA ALA A 461 -6.75 22.27 12.86
C ALA A 461 -6.38 20.87 13.37
N LEU A 462 -7.28 20.16 14.04
CA LEU A 462 -7.01 18.86 14.68
C LEU A 462 -7.04 17.67 13.72
N ARG A 463 -6.39 17.81 12.55
CA ARG A 463 -6.47 16.84 11.45
C ARG A 463 -5.22 16.75 10.61
N TRP A 464 -5.05 15.67 9.88
CA TRP A 464 -3.96 15.44 8.90
C TRP A 464 -4.50 14.68 7.69
N ARG A 465 -3.80 14.72 6.55
CA ARG A 465 -4.30 14.21 5.24
C ARG A 465 -5.66 14.82 4.81
N HIS A 466 -5.96 16.01 5.30
CA HIS A 466 -7.08 16.84 4.89
C HIS A 466 -6.66 17.72 3.71
N SER A 467 -7.62 18.43 3.12
CA SER A 467 -7.34 19.51 2.17
C SER A 467 -7.68 20.87 2.77
N THR A 468 -7.00 21.90 2.26
CA THR A 468 -7.38 23.29 2.46
C THR A 468 -7.40 23.99 1.11
N THR A 469 -8.47 24.75 0.84
CA THR A 469 -8.67 25.41 -0.45
C THR A 469 -9.15 26.83 -0.24
N GLU A 470 -8.49 27.78 -0.90
CA GLU A 470 -8.85 29.19 -0.83
C GLU A 470 -10.12 29.45 -1.64
N MET A 471 -11.01 30.25 -1.10
CA MET A 471 -12.26 30.63 -1.76
C MET A 471 -12.72 32.02 -1.31
N THR A 472 -13.62 32.61 -2.08
CA THR A 472 -14.22 33.90 -1.76
C THR A 472 -15.73 33.73 -1.67
N PHE A 473 -16.36 34.38 -0.71
CA PHE A 473 -17.82 34.42 -0.61
C PHE A 473 -18.26 35.82 -0.18
N LYS A 474 -19.16 36.43 -0.95
CA LYS A 474 -19.66 37.80 -0.68
C LYS A 474 -18.55 38.86 -0.48
N GLY A 475 -17.43 38.71 -1.19
CA GLY A 475 -16.29 39.61 -1.12
C GLY A 475 -15.30 39.32 0.02
N GLU A 476 -15.62 38.38 0.90
CA GLU A 476 -14.75 37.95 2.00
C GLU A 476 -13.96 36.70 1.62
N GLN A 477 -12.73 36.58 2.15
CA GLN A 477 -11.84 35.46 1.89
C GLN A 477 -11.95 34.38 2.96
N TYR A 478 -11.98 33.13 2.50
CA TYR A 478 -12.08 31.95 3.35
C TYR A 478 -11.08 30.88 2.94
N LEU A 479 -10.69 30.08 3.91
CA LEU A 479 -10.04 28.80 3.69
C LEU A 479 -11.03 27.69 4.01
N PHE A 480 -11.42 26.95 2.99
CA PHE A 480 -12.26 25.77 3.13
C PHE A 480 -11.41 24.58 3.57
N VAL A 481 -11.77 23.97 4.69
CA VAL A 481 -11.11 22.77 5.22
C VAL A 481 -12.07 21.59 5.06
N TYR A 482 -11.61 20.48 4.47
CA TYR A 482 -12.45 19.30 4.28
C TYR A 482 -11.74 17.99 4.64
N GLY A 483 -12.46 17.12 5.35
CA GLY A 483 -12.09 15.74 5.61
C GLY A 483 -10.75 15.58 6.35
N GLY A 484 -10.03 14.51 6.04
CA GLY A 484 -8.78 14.14 6.69
C GLY A 484 -8.98 13.11 7.81
N ARG A 485 -8.06 13.10 8.78
CA ARG A 485 -8.03 12.14 9.89
C ARG A 485 -7.70 12.83 11.19
N SER A 486 -8.24 12.34 12.30
CA SER A 486 -7.84 12.75 13.64
C SER A 486 -7.38 11.53 14.46
N ALA A 487 -6.99 11.76 15.72
CA ALA A 487 -6.68 10.66 16.64
C ALA A 487 -7.95 9.93 17.14
N LEU A 488 -9.11 10.59 17.08
CA LEU A 488 -10.40 10.06 17.57
C LEU A 488 -11.21 9.43 16.44
N GLU A 489 -11.19 10.05 15.27
CA GLU A 489 -11.98 9.64 14.11
C GLU A 489 -11.04 9.31 12.94
N PRO A 490 -11.09 8.06 12.44
CA PRO A 490 -10.12 7.56 11.46
C PRO A 490 -10.28 8.23 10.09
N VAL A 491 -11.49 8.66 9.72
CA VAL A 491 -11.80 9.34 8.47
C VAL A 491 -12.87 10.40 8.72
N LEU A 492 -12.56 11.66 8.46
CA LEU A 492 -13.45 12.81 8.68
C LEU A 492 -14.25 13.12 7.40
N GLY A 493 -15.50 13.56 7.57
CA GLY A 493 -16.37 14.08 6.50
C GLY A 493 -16.94 15.47 6.78
N ASP A 494 -16.43 16.14 7.82
CA ASP A 494 -16.82 17.49 8.19
C ASP A 494 -16.06 18.55 7.37
N TRP A 495 -16.57 19.78 7.41
CA TRP A 495 -15.95 20.93 6.77
C TRP A 495 -16.04 22.20 7.60
N TYR A 496 -15.15 23.15 7.29
CA TYR A 496 -15.09 24.46 7.95
C TYR A 496 -14.82 25.55 6.93
N PHE A 497 -15.52 26.67 7.05
CA PHE A 497 -15.16 27.92 6.40
C PHE A 497 -14.37 28.77 7.41
N LEU A 498 -13.06 28.80 7.26
CA LEU A 498 -12.20 29.61 8.11
C LEU A 498 -12.05 31.00 7.47
N HIS A 499 -12.62 32.03 8.09
CA HIS A 499 -12.43 33.41 7.62
C HIS A 499 -10.95 33.78 7.78
N THR A 500 -10.28 34.12 6.68
CA THR A 500 -8.81 34.21 6.68
C THR A 500 -8.26 35.41 7.48
N PRO A 501 -8.89 36.61 7.48
CA PRO A 501 -8.42 37.72 8.32
C PRO A 501 -8.51 37.44 9.83
N GLU A 502 -9.60 36.83 10.28
CA GLU A 502 -9.91 36.67 11.71
C GLU A 502 -9.54 35.28 12.25
N LEU A 503 -9.31 34.31 11.35
CA LEU A 503 -9.09 32.90 11.66
C LEU A 503 -10.20 32.33 12.55
N SER A 504 -11.42 32.77 12.27
CA SER A 504 -12.65 32.35 12.93
C SER A 504 -13.43 31.42 12.02
N CYS A 505 -14.09 30.40 12.58
CA CYS A 505 -14.98 29.56 11.79
C CYS A 505 -16.30 30.27 11.58
N THR A 506 -16.70 30.40 10.32
CA THR A 506 -17.98 30.97 9.91
C THR A 506 -18.92 29.86 9.48
N VAL A 507 -20.20 29.98 9.85
CA VAL A 507 -21.24 29.08 9.38
C VAL A 507 -21.81 29.65 8.08
N ILE A 508 -21.56 28.96 6.97
CA ILE A 508 -22.14 29.27 5.66
C ILE A 508 -23.04 28.09 5.28
N ALA A 509 -24.24 28.39 4.77
CA ALA A 509 -25.19 27.36 4.37
C ALA A 509 -24.62 26.52 3.22
N VAL A 510 -24.70 25.20 3.37
CA VAL A 510 -24.31 24.24 2.34
C VAL A 510 -25.47 23.27 2.13
N GLU A 511 -25.89 23.11 0.88
CA GLU A 511 -26.95 22.19 0.47
C GLU A 511 -26.45 21.16 -0.57
N GLY A 512 -27.29 20.20 -0.94
CA GLY A 512 -26.96 19.15 -1.91
C GLY A 512 -26.41 17.86 -1.28
N ALA A 513 -25.97 16.95 -2.14
CA ALA A 513 -25.45 15.64 -1.73
C ALA A 513 -24.02 15.78 -1.20
N VAL A 514 -23.88 15.69 0.12
CA VAL A 514 -22.60 15.82 0.82
C VAL A 514 -21.65 14.69 0.39
N PRO A 515 -20.39 14.99 0.03
CA PRO A 515 -19.41 13.95 -0.28
C PRO A 515 -19.16 13.06 0.95
N GLU A 516 -18.86 11.79 0.73
CA GLU A 516 -18.54 10.90 1.86
C GLU A 516 -17.24 11.31 2.59
N SER A 517 -17.11 10.86 3.84
CA SER A 517 -15.90 11.03 4.65
C SER A 517 -14.68 10.46 3.93
N ARG A 518 -13.60 11.24 3.86
CA ARG A 518 -12.39 10.85 3.11
C ARG A 518 -11.15 11.57 3.61
N HIS A 519 -10.00 10.93 3.41
CA HIS A 519 -8.69 11.56 3.58
C HIS A 519 -7.80 11.29 2.37
N SER A 520 -6.64 11.96 2.28
CA SER A 520 -5.72 11.82 1.15
C SER A 520 -6.37 12.09 -0.22
N HIS A 521 -7.47 12.85 -0.24
CA HIS A 521 -8.04 13.42 -1.46
C HIS A 521 -7.25 14.67 -1.83
N SER A 522 -7.49 15.19 -3.02
CA SER A 522 -6.99 16.49 -3.44
C SER A 522 -8.15 17.48 -3.60
N ALA A 523 -7.85 18.77 -3.50
CA ALA A 523 -8.83 19.83 -3.69
C ALA A 523 -8.22 21.07 -4.36
N CYS A 524 -9.04 21.79 -5.12
CA CYS A 524 -8.65 22.98 -5.87
C CYS A 524 -9.79 23.99 -5.94
N SER A 525 -9.47 25.27 -6.07
CA SER A 525 -10.46 26.31 -6.33
C SER A 525 -10.88 26.28 -7.79
N TRP A 526 -12.18 26.43 -8.06
CA TRP A 526 -12.71 26.57 -9.43
C TRP A 526 -14.02 27.35 -9.42
N GLU A 527 -14.13 28.38 -10.28
CA GLU A 527 -15.33 29.25 -10.41
C GLU A 527 -15.90 29.76 -9.07
N GLY A 528 -15.03 30.21 -8.15
CA GLY A 528 -15.43 30.68 -6.82
C GLY A 528 -15.75 29.58 -5.81
N GLY A 529 -15.86 28.33 -6.27
CA GLY A 529 -16.11 27.14 -5.47
C GLY A 529 -14.87 26.30 -5.16
N VAL A 530 -15.12 25.09 -4.64
CA VAL A 530 -14.09 24.11 -4.29
C VAL A 530 -14.36 22.77 -4.97
N LEU A 531 -13.39 22.28 -5.73
CA LEU A 531 -13.38 20.92 -6.25
C LEU A 531 -12.70 19.97 -5.26
N ILE A 532 -13.26 18.78 -5.09
CA ILE A 532 -12.66 17.67 -4.33
C ILE A 532 -12.68 16.42 -5.20
N ALA A 533 -11.53 15.75 -5.32
CA ALA A 533 -11.38 14.56 -6.14
C ALA A 533 -10.73 13.38 -5.39
N GLY A 534 -11.32 12.21 -5.57
CA GLY A 534 -10.85 10.94 -5.02
C GLY A 534 -10.70 10.93 -3.50
N GLY A 535 -9.67 10.26 -3.02
CA GLY A 535 -9.40 10.06 -1.59
C GLY A 535 -9.61 8.62 -1.14
N LEU A 536 -9.35 8.35 0.13
CA LEU A 536 -9.57 7.07 0.78
C LEU A 536 -10.73 7.20 1.76
N GLY A 537 -11.76 6.36 1.58
CA GLY A 537 -12.95 6.33 2.42
C GLY A 537 -12.77 5.54 3.72
N ALA A 538 -13.82 5.49 4.54
CA ALA A 538 -13.83 4.79 5.84
C ALA A 538 -13.56 3.28 5.73
N ALA A 539 -13.97 2.66 4.63
CA ALA A 539 -13.70 1.25 4.33
C ALA A 539 -12.27 0.97 3.82
N GLU A 540 -11.36 1.95 3.90
CA GLU A 540 -10.03 1.92 3.30
C GLU A 540 -10.04 1.66 1.77
N GLN A 541 -11.15 2.02 1.10
CA GLN A 541 -11.30 1.92 -0.36
C GLN A 541 -10.98 3.27 -1.03
N PRO A 542 -10.22 3.28 -2.15
CA PRO A 542 -10.05 4.47 -2.96
C PRO A 542 -11.39 4.93 -3.55
N LEU A 543 -11.56 6.23 -3.67
CA LEU A 543 -12.78 6.86 -4.20
C LEU A 543 -12.51 7.37 -5.62
N GLY A 544 -13.48 7.18 -6.52
CA GLY A 544 -13.46 7.65 -7.91
C GLY A 544 -14.40 8.84 -8.16
N SER A 545 -14.81 9.53 -7.10
CA SER A 545 -15.78 10.62 -7.18
C SER A 545 -15.12 12.00 -7.27
N VAL A 546 -15.74 12.89 -8.03
CA VAL A 546 -15.38 14.31 -8.16
C VAL A 546 -16.59 15.15 -7.76
N PHE A 547 -16.39 16.10 -6.84
CA PHE A 547 -17.43 16.99 -6.34
C PHE A 547 -17.01 18.44 -6.51
N LEU A 548 -17.97 19.29 -6.84
CA LEU A 548 -17.87 20.75 -6.81
C LEU A 548 -18.76 21.29 -5.68
N LEU A 549 -18.18 22.07 -4.79
CA LEU A 549 -18.90 22.97 -3.90
C LEU A 549 -19.11 24.29 -4.66
N ARG A 550 -20.26 24.45 -5.30
CA ARG A 550 -20.58 25.59 -6.16
C ARG A 550 -21.14 26.76 -5.34
N GLU A 551 -20.70 27.97 -5.62
CA GLU A 551 -21.25 29.19 -5.02
C GLU A 551 -22.69 29.46 -5.47
N LEU A 552 -23.56 29.81 -4.52
CA LEU A 552 -24.92 30.29 -4.70
C LEU A 552 -25.06 31.69 -4.06
N GLU A 553 -26.19 32.37 -4.32
CA GLU A 553 -26.46 33.71 -3.77
C GLU A 553 -26.42 33.77 -2.22
N HIS A 554 -26.77 32.67 -1.55
CA HIS A 554 -26.92 32.62 -0.09
C HIS A 554 -26.06 31.53 0.58
N GLY A 555 -25.17 30.87 -0.15
CA GLY A 555 -24.34 29.80 0.39
C GLY A 555 -23.67 28.99 -0.72
N PHE A 556 -23.54 27.68 -0.50
CA PHE A 556 -22.95 26.77 -1.47
C PHE A 556 -23.81 25.52 -1.68
N GLN A 557 -23.60 24.85 -2.80
CA GLN A 557 -24.24 23.58 -3.09
C GLN A 557 -23.22 22.56 -3.58
N TRP A 558 -23.25 21.36 -2.99
CA TRP A 558 -22.51 20.21 -3.52
C TRP A 558 -23.16 19.68 -4.80
N GLN A 559 -22.32 19.52 -5.82
CA GLN A 559 -22.67 18.95 -7.12
C GLN A 559 -21.65 17.86 -7.47
N THR A 560 -22.13 16.69 -7.89
CA THR A 560 -21.26 15.63 -8.42
C THR A 560 -20.91 15.95 -9.87
N ILE A 561 -19.64 15.80 -10.22
CA ILE A 561 -19.17 15.86 -11.60
C ILE A 561 -19.05 14.43 -12.11
N GLU A 562 -19.97 14.07 -13.01
CA GLU A 562 -19.94 12.77 -13.68
C GLU A 562 -18.82 12.75 -14.72
N THR A 563 -17.91 11.79 -14.59
CA THR A 563 -16.77 11.61 -15.50
C THR A 563 -17.03 10.47 -16.48
N HIS A 564 -16.60 10.62 -17.72
CA HIS A 564 -16.68 9.58 -18.74
C HIS A 564 -15.33 9.41 -19.50
N PRO A 565 -14.76 8.19 -19.52
CA PRO A 565 -15.10 7.06 -18.62
C PRO A 565 -15.03 7.46 -17.13
N PRO A 566 -15.67 6.70 -16.21
CA PRO A 566 -15.59 6.98 -14.78
C PRO A 566 -14.14 7.09 -14.30
N LEU A 567 -13.85 8.10 -13.48
CA LEU A 567 -12.54 8.29 -12.88
C LEU A 567 -12.12 7.03 -12.12
N VAL A 568 -10.94 6.51 -12.46
CA VAL A 568 -10.35 5.38 -11.76
C VAL A 568 -10.11 5.76 -10.29
N PRO A 569 -10.71 5.06 -9.31
CA PRO A 569 -10.62 5.40 -7.90
C PRO A 569 -9.18 5.48 -7.38
N ARG A 570 -8.83 6.59 -6.73
CA ARG A 570 -7.46 6.83 -6.24
C ARG A 570 -7.35 7.78 -5.06
N TYR A 571 -6.24 7.71 -4.34
CA TYR A 571 -5.90 8.62 -3.24
C TYR A 571 -4.40 8.93 -3.22
N SER A 572 -3.97 9.89 -2.38
CA SER A 572 -2.55 10.34 -2.29
C SER A 572 -1.99 10.98 -3.57
N HIS A 573 -2.90 11.43 -4.44
CA HIS A 573 -2.58 12.23 -5.62
C HIS A 573 -2.63 13.72 -5.26
N THR A 574 -2.07 14.54 -6.14
CA THR A 574 -2.19 16.00 -6.08
C THR A 574 -3.10 16.49 -7.20
N ALA A 575 -3.69 17.68 -7.08
CA ALA A 575 -4.53 18.25 -8.12
C ALA A 575 -4.29 19.72 -8.39
N HIS A 576 -4.60 20.12 -9.63
CA HIS A 576 -4.52 21.48 -10.13
C HIS A 576 -5.65 21.74 -11.13
N VAL A 577 -6.11 22.99 -11.23
CA VAL A 577 -7.11 23.40 -12.23
C VAL A 577 -6.49 24.43 -13.17
N HIS A 578 -6.72 24.25 -14.47
CA HIS A 578 -6.28 25.18 -15.50
C HIS A 578 -7.26 25.19 -16.67
N GLU A 579 -7.76 26.37 -17.03
CA GLU A 579 -8.64 26.55 -18.21
C GLU A 579 -9.81 25.55 -18.28
N GLY A 580 -10.50 25.33 -17.14
CA GLY A 580 -11.64 24.40 -17.06
C GLY A 580 -11.26 22.91 -17.04
N LYS A 581 -9.97 22.58 -16.93
CA LYS A 581 -9.48 21.20 -16.79
C LYS A 581 -8.93 20.95 -15.40
N LEU A 582 -9.37 19.86 -14.78
CA LEU A 582 -8.82 19.33 -13.54
C LEU A 582 -7.74 18.30 -13.86
N LEU A 583 -6.55 18.51 -13.32
CA LEU A 583 -5.40 17.63 -13.44
C LEU A 583 -5.21 16.87 -12.13
N LEU A 584 -5.21 15.54 -12.17
CA LEU A 584 -4.85 14.69 -11.03
C LEU A 584 -3.50 14.04 -11.31
N VAL A 585 -2.52 14.21 -10.42
CA VAL A 585 -1.14 13.72 -10.61
C VAL A 585 -0.82 12.66 -9.57
N GLY A 586 -0.50 11.46 -10.05
CA GLY A 586 -0.08 10.34 -9.22
C GLY A 586 -1.19 9.71 -8.38
N GLY A 587 -0.78 9.23 -7.21
CA GLY A 587 -1.60 8.55 -6.22
C GLY A 587 -1.40 7.04 -6.18
N VAL A 588 -2.33 6.38 -5.49
CA VAL A 588 -2.47 4.92 -5.43
C VAL A 588 -3.90 4.57 -5.81
N TRP A 589 -4.04 3.64 -6.74
CA TRP A 589 -5.30 3.01 -7.15
C TRP A 589 -5.20 1.49 -7.03
N PHE A 590 -6.34 0.79 -7.04
CA PHE A 590 -6.36 -0.67 -7.00
C PHE A 590 -6.48 -1.25 -8.42
N HIS A 591 -6.10 -2.52 -8.58
CA HIS A 591 -6.44 -3.37 -9.73
C HIS A 591 -6.08 -2.83 -11.13
N ALA A 592 -5.11 -1.91 -11.23
CA ALA A 592 -4.63 -1.39 -12.50
C ALA A 592 -3.26 -1.99 -12.85
N SER A 593 -3.05 -2.29 -14.14
CA SER A 593 -1.81 -2.82 -14.69
C SER A 593 -0.62 -1.85 -14.64
N SER A 594 -0.83 -0.62 -14.16
CA SER A 594 0.14 0.46 -14.13
C SER A 594 -0.03 1.32 -12.88
N VAL A 595 0.95 2.19 -12.61
CA VAL A 595 0.81 3.25 -11.60
C VAL A 595 0.13 4.47 -12.21
N PRO A 596 -0.62 5.27 -11.42
CA PRO A 596 -1.30 6.44 -11.94
C PRO A 596 -0.28 7.51 -12.37
N GLY A 597 -0.42 7.99 -13.61
CA GLY A 597 0.35 9.09 -14.17
C GLY A 597 -0.36 10.42 -13.97
N ILE A 598 -0.87 11.01 -15.05
CA ILE A 598 -1.72 12.23 -15.00
C ILE A 598 -3.11 11.90 -15.55
N THR A 599 -4.15 12.30 -14.83
CA THR A 599 -5.53 12.27 -15.31
C THR A 599 -5.98 13.69 -15.60
N VAL A 600 -6.55 13.92 -16.78
CA VAL A 600 -7.15 15.19 -17.19
C VAL A 600 -8.65 15.03 -17.26
N ILE A 601 -9.39 15.83 -16.51
CA ILE A 601 -10.85 15.87 -16.52
C ILE A 601 -11.28 17.23 -17.04
N ASP A 602 -11.97 17.26 -18.18
CA ASP A 602 -12.64 18.47 -18.64
C ASP A 602 -13.89 18.70 -17.77
N LEU A 603 -13.92 19.80 -17.02
CA LEU A 603 -14.94 20.04 -15.99
C LEU A 603 -16.30 20.42 -16.57
N MET A 604 -16.36 20.80 -17.85
CA MET A 604 -17.59 21.17 -18.54
C MET A 604 -18.27 19.95 -19.15
N THR A 605 -17.47 19.07 -19.75
CA THR A 605 -17.98 17.89 -20.44
C THR A 605 -18.00 16.67 -19.54
N GLY A 606 -17.05 16.53 -18.62
CA GLY A 606 -16.79 15.31 -17.84
C GLY A 606 -15.83 14.34 -18.53
N LEU A 607 -15.26 14.69 -19.69
CA LEU A 607 -14.30 13.82 -20.38
C LEU A 607 -13.06 13.58 -19.51
N CYS A 608 -12.78 12.31 -19.21
CA CYS A 608 -11.68 11.87 -18.35
C CYS A 608 -10.65 11.06 -19.14
N LEU A 609 -9.40 11.54 -19.20
CA LEU A 609 -8.32 10.91 -19.94
C LEU A 609 -7.09 10.68 -19.05
N ASP A 610 -6.56 9.46 -19.05
CA ASP A 610 -5.35 9.10 -18.32
C ASP A 610 -4.11 9.12 -19.25
N TYR A 611 -2.99 9.62 -18.74
CA TYR A 611 -1.71 9.75 -19.44
C TYR A 611 -0.57 9.15 -18.63
N VAL A 612 0.33 8.43 -19.30
CA VAL A 612 1.52 7.85 -18.66
C VAL A 612 2.59 8.94 -18.54
N ILE A 613 3.31 8.99 -17.43
CA ILE A 613 4.51 9.83 -17.33
C ILE A 613 5.68 9.10 -17.98
N ASN A 614 6.31 9.70 -18.99
CA ASN A 614 7.48 9.11 -19.62
C ASN A 614 8.71 9.23 -18.70
N VAL A 615 9.18 8.09 -18.20
CA VAL A 615 10.29 8.00 -17.24
C VAL A 615 11.62 7.54 -17.86
N GLU A 616 11.71 7.45 -19.19
CA GLU A 616 12.88 6.94 -19.91
C GLU A 616 14.20 7.65 -19.55
N HIS A 617 14.12 8.93 -19.20
CA HIS A 617 15.28 9.76 -18.85
C HIS A 617 15.36 10.13 -17.36
N LEU A 618 14.61 9.44 -16.51
CA LEU A 618 14.62 9.67 -15.06
C LEU A 618 15.37 8.55 -14.34
N GLU A 619 15.88 8.87 -13.16
CA GLU A 619 16.28 7.83 -12.21
C GLU A 619 15.03 7.04 -11.76
N TRP A 620 15.09 5.72 -11.91
CA TRP A 620 13.98 4.81 -11.65
C TRP A 620 14.30 3.90 -10.46
N PRO A 621 13.35 3.66 -9.52
CA PRO A 621 11.92 3.93 -9.61
C PRO A 621 11.46 5.34 -9.20
N LEU A 622 10.39 5.85 -9.85
CA LEU A 622 9.70 7.09 -9.50
C LEU A 622 8.36 6.78 -8.80
N MET A 623 8.24 7.15 -7.52
CA MET A 623 7.03 6.94 -6.71
C MET A 623 6.14 8.17 -6.72
N LEU A 624 4.96 8.07 -7.32
CA LEU A 624 4.03 9.20 -7.48
C LEU A 624 2.98 9.28 -6.38
N HIS A 625 3.30 8.85 -5.16
CA HIS A 625 2.45 8.97 -3.97
C HIS A 625 3.22 9.61 -2.83
N ASN A 626 2.50 10.21 -1.87
CA ASN A 626 3.07 11.05 -0.80
C ASN A 626 3.99 12.19 -1.30
N HIS A 627 3.93 12.55 -2.59
CA HIS A 627 4.66 13.67 -3.19
C HIS A 627 3.89 14.98 -3.00
N SER A 628 4.54 16.10 -3.28
CA SER A 628 3.87 17.38 -3.51
C SER A 628 4.07 17.79 -4.97
N SER A 629 3.12 18.51 -5.56
CA SER A 629 3.32 19.09 -6.89
C SER A 629 2.94 20.56 -6.93
N VAL A 630 3.64 21.32 -7.76
CA VAL A 630 3.44 22.74 -7.99
C VAL A 630 3.24 22.98 -9.47
N PHE A 631 2.09 23.51 -9.85
CA PHE A 631 1.79 23.87 -11.23
C PHE A 631 2.25 25.30 -11.54
N LEU A 632 2.82 25.49 -12.73
CA LEU A 632 3.31 26.76 -13.26
C LEU A 632 2.47 27.11 -14.50
N PRO A 633 1.33 27.82 -14.34
CA PRO A 633 0.35 27.99 -15.41
C PRO A 633 0.92 28.62 -16.69
N ASN A 634 1.76 29.65 -16.53
CA ASN A 634 2.35 30.39 -17.65
C ASN A 634 3.29 29.54 -18.51
N GLU A 635 3.86 28.49 -17.93
CA GLU A 635 4.84 27.61 -18.59
C GLU A 635 4.22 26.28 -19.01
N LYS A 636 2.96 26.03 -18.61
CA LYS A 636 2.29 24.72 -18.73
C LYS A 636 3.19 23.59 -18.23
N GLU A 637 3.89 23.86 -17.13
CA GLU A 637 4.87 22.98 -16.50
C GLU A 637 4.37 22.61 -15.11
N LEU A 638 4.57 21.36 -14.69
CA LEU A 638 4.24 20.89 -13.35
C LEU A 638 5.46 20.25 -12.71
N LEU A 639 5.85 20.76 -11.54
CA LEU A 639 6.99 20.25 -10.78
C LEU A 639 6.49 19.28 -9.71
N VAL A 640 6.92 18.02 -9.78
CA VAL A 640 6.74 17.00 -8.75
C VAL A 640 7.94 17.02 -7.82
N ILE A 641 7.71 17.26 -6.54
CA ILE A 641 8.75 17.33 -5.50
C ILE A 641 8.56 16.16 -4.53
N GLY A 642 9.64 15.44 -4.28
CA GLY A 642 9.67 14.27 -3.40
C GLY A 642 8.70 13.16 -3.83
N GLY A 643 8.23 12.39 -2.86
CA GLY A 643 7.45 11.17 -3.06
C GLY A 643 8.22 9.92 -2.66
N GLY A 644 7.48 8.85 -2.38
CA GLY A 644 8.03 7.59 -1.87
C GLY A 644 7.37 7.11 -0.58
N GLY A 645 8.05 6.15 0.06
CA GLY A 645 7.55 5.49 1.25
C GLY A 645 8.43 4.32 1.70
N ASN A 646 7.96 3.53 2.66
CA ASN A 646 8.76 2.50 3.31
C ASN A 646 8.86 1.18 2.54
N CYS A 647 8.08 1.01 1.47
CA CYS A 647 8.02 -0.16 0.61
C CYS A 647 7.92 -1.47 1.41
N PHE A 648 6.94 -1.53 2.31
CA PHE A 648 6.73 -2.66 3.22
C PHE A 648 7.96 -2.96 4.10
N SER A 649 8.60 -4.11 3.90
CA SER A 649 9.86 -4.49 4.56
C SER A 649 11.07 -4.39 3.64
N PHE A 650 10.91 -3.89 2.42
CA PHE A 650 11.94 -3.94 1.38
C PHE A 650 12.97 -2.83 1.52
N GLY A 651 12.60 -1.73 2.19
CA GLY A 651 13.45 -0.58 2.44
C GLY A 651 12.79 0.70 1.96
N THR A 652 13.03 1.80 2.66
CA THR A 652 12.48 3.09 2.27
C THR A 652 13.05 3.54 0.92
N HIS A 653 12.16 3.90 0.01
CA HIS A 653 12.50 4.57 -1.24
C HIS A 653 12.01 6.01 -1.19
N LEU A 654 12.89 6.94 -1.55
CA LEU A 654 12.60 8.36 -1.66
C LEU A 654 13.00 8.79 -3.07
N ASN A 655 12.10 9.46 -3.78
CA ASN A 655 12.42 9.98 -5.11
C ASN A 655 13.70 10.83 -5.04
N PRO A 656 14.68 10.55 -5.91
CA PRO A 656 16.04 11.09 -5.77
C PRO A 656 16.10 12.59 -6.00
N GLU A 657 15.23 13.10 -6.88
CA GLU A 657 15.19 14.51 -7.26
C GLU A 657 13.78 14.94 -7.69
N PRO A 658 13.50 16.26 -7.68
CA PRO A 658 12.29 16.80 -8.29
C PRO A 658 12.22 16.54 -9.80
N VAL A 659 11.01 16.33 -10.31
CA VAL A 659 10.74 16.02 -11.71
C VAL A 659 9.81 17.07 -12.29
N SER A 660 10.19 17.64 -13.43
CA SER A 660 9.36 18.55 -14.21
C SER A 660 8.55 17.76 -15.25
N LEU A 661 7.27 18.05 -15.39
CA LEU A 661 6.34 17.48 -16.35
C LEU A 661 5.88 18.56 -17.33
N SER A 662 6.03 18.32 -18.63
CA SER A 662 5.53 19.25 -19.67
C SER A 662 4.09 18.92 -20.04
N LEU A 663 3.17 19.81 -19.72
CA LEU A 663 1.73 19.59 -19.92
C LEU A 663 1.21 20.17 -21.25
N SER A 664 2.11 20.71 -22.08
CA SER A 664 1.75 21.37 -23.35
C SER A 664 0.96 20.46 -24.30
N SER A 665 1.24 19.15 -24.30
CA SER A 665 0.55 18.18 -25.16
C SER A 665 -0.85 17.79 -24.69
N ILE A 666 -1.16 17.98 -23.40
CA ILE A 666 -2.43 17.51 -22.78
C ILE A 666 -3.36 18.67 -22.39
N LEU A 667 -2.85 19.90 -22.35
CA LEU A 667 -3.60 21.12 -22.07
C LEU A 667 -4.02 21.89 -23.34
N ILE A 668 -4.07 21.22 -24.49
CA ILE A 668 -4.53 21.84 -25.74
C ILE A 668 -6.02 22.16 -25.62
N SER A 669 -6.41 23.40 -25.92
CA SER A 669 -7.80 23.80 -26.08
C SER A 669 -8.35 23.10 -27.33
N HIS A 670 -9.30 22.19 -27.16
CA HIS A 670 -10.09 21.69 -28.28
C HIS A 670 -11.25 22.63 -28.60
#